data_AF-A0A9P6U1P7-F1
#
_entry.id   AF-A0A9P6U1P7-F1
#
_cell.length_a   1.000
_cell.length_b   1.000
_cell.length_c   1.000
_cell.angle_alpha   90.00
_cell.angle_beta   90.00
_cell.angle_gamma   90.00
#
_symmetry.space_group_name_H-M   'P 1'
#
loop_
_entity.id
_entity.type
_entity.pdbx_description
1 polymer ?
#
loop_
_entity_poly.entity_id
_entity_poly.type
_entity_poly.pdbx_seq_one_letter_code
_entity_poly.pdbx_strand_id
1 'polypeptide(L)'
;MIKARTRKQIKRRTVVRDEEQEAREEANPTVVEDEKSIFICNTAPRKTNSTANPDMSIYALLNDQDPDKEEEMTQEDEREVDAGDDRRCYTGTGDDLASTAMQEQTINHCNRQESNDHEYRSDDEDQSTHTKRSHTGDLRSSATDIVMTSRTKGKLGIAFIREPTLFAISAPDTPTPAKPERTYDRPNYELSSEFWKEVWKFFYPSQLSAPACVNKKWQAQICYLPLWQDICEKANLTLKAKDLEKYGYKRPNYFRIAHENWDMICEQCYKACNPSGSYRALPVQLNEVQAPTEILMCCDCRASYYIVNPEPYPDDVLPRQEGEYRVVPRMSRSEAKDEYLLTDTDIMSLPYEKARNPYFRTNLPLYLFEEQHLLRLSRQVHGGDIGVATARADAEHDGRMASGPHDQAVQNRCNLLRSLLHDEGLHLPDHSAVCHIFIESGLGDPIEIVKEFQAVDWLHWCTDYDPSLNKAQPKQVRCCLRISRTRGALTSRGAVRVAAMNKAVQEETTTEEEEEEEEEEEDHKMAALDDWFAHRFEHGIYRPYKLDPEDPEKPPEGVWPLLDRIDTGHKMLKFAGEKVYRALEKQKHIVRQDDLRKFDMNKNHVRALVDADNVTTAFSSRIGRRKRRKTGESGEVGETEDAPKLSTLLEHDLGSDWHLMVLDMAKKLV
;
A
#
# COMPACT_ATOMS: atom_id res chain seq x y z
N MET A 1 -20.58 32.48 -55.18
CA MET A 1 -21.34 32.55 -53.90
C MET A 1 -20.55 32.14 -52.63
N ILE A 2 -19.22 32.00 -52.65
CA ILE A 2 -18.48 31.44 -51.49
C ILE A 2 -17.94 32.51 -50.50
N LYS A 3 -17.74 33.77 -50.91
CA LYS A 3 -17.21 34.85 -50.05
C LYS A 3 -18.22 35.45 -49.03
N ALA A 4 -19.45 34.93 -48.95
CA ALA A 4 -20.50 35.47 -48.07
C ALA A 4 -20.67 34.73 -46.73
N ARG A 5 -20.21 33.47 -46.61
CA ARG A 5 -20.40 32.67 -45.38
C ARG A 5 -19.38 32.97 -44.27
N THR A 6 -18.13 33.30 -44.61
CA THR A 6 -17.05 33.53 -43.62
C THR A 6 -17.23 34.79 -42.75
N ARG A 7 -17.95 35.82 -43.22
CA ARG A 7 -18.24 37.02 -42.41
C ARG A 7 -19.27 36.81 -41.29
N LYS A 8 -20.08 35.74 -41.32
CA LYS A 8 -21.09 35.46 -40.27
C LYS A 8 -20.53 34.72 -39.05
N GLN A 9 -19.48 33.91 -39.20
CA GLN A 9 -18.85 33.21 -38.07
C GLN A 9 -17.96 34.11 -37.23
N ILE A 10 -17.22 35.04 -37.85
CA ILE A 10 -16.32 35.95 -37.11
C ILE A 10 -17.11 36.86 -36.14
N LYS A 11 -18.30 37.33 -36.54
CA LYS A 11 -19.15 38.19 -35.68
C LYS A 11 -19.80 37.48 -34.49
N ARG A 12 -19.85 36.14 -34.45
CA ARG A 12 -20.34 35.39 -33.28
C ARG A 12 -19.24 35.11 -32.25
N ARG A 13 -17.96 35.16 -32.63
CA ARG A 13 -16.82 34.91 -31.73
C ARG A 13 -16.36 36.13 -30.93
N THR A 14 -16.79 37.34 -31.30
CA THR A 14 -16.54 38.54 -30.49
C THR A 14 -17.56 38.70 -29.36
N VAL A 15 -18.85 38.50 -29.63
CA VAL A 15 -19.93 38.72 -28.63
C VAL A 15 -19.77 37.83 -27.39
N VAL A 16 -19.47 36.53 -27.59
CA VAL A 16 -19.25 35.57 -26.48
C VAL A 16 -18.05 35.94 -25.60
N ARG A 17 -17.10 36.73 -26.13
CA ARG A 17 -15.88 37.10 -25.40
C ARG A 17 -16.03 38.37 -24.57
N ASP A 18 -17.01 39.21 -24.92
CA ASP A 18 -17.34 40.42 -24.16
C ASP A 18 -18.22 40.04 -22.94
N GLU A 19 -19.19 39.12 -23.11
CA GLU A 19 -20.04 38.57 -22.02
C GLU A 19 -19.23 37.80 -20.95
N GLU A 20 -18.19 37.06 -21.36
CA GLU A 20 -17.32 36.29 -20.45
C GLU A 20 -16.34 37.19 -19.65
N GLN A 21 -16.15 38.44 -20.09
CA GLN A 21 -15.31 39.42 -19.39
C GLN A 21 -16.12 40.26 -18.40
N GLU A 22 -17.39 40.57 -18.72
CA GLU A 22 -18.32 41.26 -17.81
C GLU A 22 -18.65 40.39 -16.58
N ALA A 23 -18.82 39.07 -16.75
CA ALA A 23 -19.04 38.11 -15.66
C ALA A 23 -17.84 37.95 -14.68
N ARG A 24 -16.65 38.50 -15.00
CA ARG A 24 -15.47 38.46 -14.12
C ARG A 24 -15.26 39.72 -13.28
N GLU A 25 -15.99 40.81 -13.53
CA GLU A 25 -15.86 42.05 -12.75
C GLU A 25 -16.85 42.14 -11.57
N GLU A 26 -17.93 41.34 -11.55
CA GLU A 26 -18.88 41.30 -10.41
C GLU A 26 -18.44 40.43 -9.23
N ALA A 27 -17.44 39.56 -9.40
CA ALA A 27 -16.99 38.61 -8.38
C ALA A 27 -15.83 39.14 -7.52
N ASN A 28 -16.01 40.28 -6.85
CA ASN A 28 -14.98 40.91 -6.03
C ASN A 28 -15.52 41.29 -4.62
N PRO A 29 -15.52 40.38 -3.64
CA PRO A 29 -16.01 40.66 -2.30
C PRO A 29 -15.11 41.69 -1.60
N THR A 30 -15.73 42.78 -1.15
CA THR A 30 -15.05 43.90 -0.51
C THR A 30 -14.47 43.46 0.84
N VAL A 31 -13.16 43.62 1.03
CA VAL A 31 -12.52 43.42 2.34
C VAL A 31 -12.99 44.54 3.26
N VAL A 32 -13.87 44.19 4.21
CA VAL A 32 -14.21 45.05 5.34
C VAL A 32 -13.17 44.81 6.42
N GLU A 33 -12.29 45.78 6.64
CA GLU A 33 -11.46 45.82 7.84
C GLU A 33 -12.34 46.14 9.05
N ASP A 34 -12.48 45.21 9.99
CA ASP A 34 -13.06 45.48 11.31
C ASP A 34 -12.00 45.23 12.39
N GLU A 35 -11.65 46.30 13.10
CA GLU A 35 -10.67 46.29 14.18
C GLU A 35 -11.25 45.77 15.50
N LYS A 36 -10.37 45.24 16.36
CA LYS A 36 -10.50 45.18 17.84
C LYS A 36 -11.67 44.34 18.40
N SER A 37 -11.31 43.21 19.01
CA SER A 37 -11.54 43.06 20.45
C SER A 37 -10.58 42.05 21.10
N ILE A 38 -9.65 42.57 21.91
CA ILE A 38 -8.86 41.76 22.85
C ILE A 38 -9.75 41.49 24.06
N PHE A 39 -10.14 40.23 24.29
CA PHE A 39 -10.79 39.82 25.53
C PHE A 39 -9.84 39.00 26.41
N ILE A 40 -9.37 39.63 27.48
CA ILE A 40 -8.59 38.99 28.54
C ILE A 40 -9.57 38.29 29.49
N CYS A 41 -9.56 36.95 29.52
CA CYS A 41 -10.32 36.17 30.50
C CYS A 41 -9.40 35.63 31.60
N ASN A 42 -9.11 36.47 32.58
CA ASN A 42 -8.66 36.05 33.91
C ASN A 42 -9.85 36.12 34.87
N THR A 43 -10.25 35.00 35.49
CA THR A 43 -10.58 34.91 36.94
C THR A 43 -11.10 33.53 37.38
N ALA A 44 -10.27 32.86 38.20
CA ALA A 44 -10.57 32.27 39.52
C ALA A 44 -11.78 31.30 39.76
N PRO A 45 -11.62 30.31 40.67
CA PRO A 45 -12.59 29.23 40.88
C PRO A 45 -13.74 29.60 41.85
N ARG A 46 -14.90 28.95 41.70
CA ARG A 46 -16.01 28.98 42.66
C ARG A 46 -16.11 27.71 43.50
N LYS A 47 -16.39 27.89 44.79
CA LYS A 47 -16.63 26.84 45.79
C LYS A 47 -18.12 26.52 45.95
N THR A 48 -18.39 25.26 46.31
CA THR A 48 -19.47 24.76 47.21
C THR A 48 -20.93 25.18 47.00
N ASN A 49 -21.80 24.18 46.75
CA ASN A 49 -22.91 23.71 47.61
C ASN A 49 -23.60 22.54 46.85
N SER A 50 -23.64 21.30 47.34
CA SER A 50 -24.33 20.77 48.53
C SER A 50 -25.86 20.83 48.44
N THR A 51 -26.48 19.69 48.05
CA THR A 51 -27.77 19.17 48.60
C THR A 51 -28.00 17.72 48.17
N ALA A 52 -28.13 16.80 49.17
CA ALA A 52 -29.10 15.70 49.32
C ALA A 52 -29.56 14.86 48.08
N ASN A 53 -29.73 13.52 48.09
CA ASN A 53 -29.51 12.41 49.05
C ASN A 53 -29.75 11.04 48.28
N PRO A 54 -29.90 9.84 48.90
CA PRO A 54 -28.88 8.86 49.31
C PRO A 54 -28.97 7.48 48.54
N ASP A 55 -28.48 6.40 49.18
CA ASP A 55 -28.56 4.96 48.84
C ASP A 55 -27.67 4.45 47.67
N MET A 56 -26.60 3.67 47.88
CA MET A 56 -26.55 2.41 48.65
C MET A 56 -25.20 2.15 49.36
N SER A 57 -25.29 1.70 50.62
CA SER A 57 -24.34 0.75 51.24
C SER A 57 -24.74 -0.68 50.80
N ILE A 58 -24.01 -1.79 50.95
CA ILE A 58 -22.92 -2.30 51.82
C ILE A 58 -22.18 -3.37 50.95
N TYR A 59 -20.94 -3.85 51.16
CA TYR A 59 -20.12 -4.02 52.36
C TYR A 59 -18.61 -3.85 52.09
N ALA A 60 -17.87 -3.48 53.13
CA ALA A 60 -16.51 -3.98 53.42
C ALA A 60 -16.35 -4.01 54.95
N LEU A 61 -15.78 -5.09 55.53
CA LEU A 61 -14.94 -5.09 56.74
C LEU A 61 -14.64 -6.51 57.30
N LEU A 62 -13.43 -6.63 57.87
CA LEU A 62 -12.94 -7.63 58.84
C LEU A 62 -12.65 -9.07 58.37
N ASN A 63 -11.36 -9.44 58.36
CA ASN A 63 -10.75 -10.02 59.57
C ASN A 63 -9.21 -9.95 59.53
N ASP A 64 -8.60 -9.40 60.58
CA ASP A 64 -7.22 -9.67 60.98
C ASP A 64 -7.18 -10.91 61.87
N GLN A 65 -6.24 -11.85 61.63
CA GLN A 65 -5.73 -12.76 62.65
C GLN A 65 -4.44 -13.50 62.19
N ASP A 66 -3.33 -13.06 62.76
CA ASP A 66 -2.05 -13.78 62.93
C ASP A 66 -2.05 -14.52 64.30
N PRO A 67 -1.08 -15.38 64.67
CA PRO A 67 0.00 -16.02 63.90
C PRO A 67 0.17 -17.55 64.20
N ASP A 68 1.34 -18.10 63.80
CA ASP A 68 2.05 -19.27 64.35
C ASP A 68 1.50 -20.70 64.16
N LYS A 69 2.23 -21.48 63.33
CA LYS A 69 2.69 -22.83 63.70
C LYS A 69 3.86 -23.33 62.86
N GLU A 70 4.84 -23.92 63.54
CA GLU A 70 6.04 -24.59 62.99
C GLU A 70 5.76 -26.07 62.68
N GLU A 71 6.60 -26.66 61.81
CA GLU A 71 6.95 -28.11 61.57
C GLU A 71 7.35 -28.21 60.07
N GLU A 72 8.63 -28.25 59.65
CA GLU A 72 9.75 -29.20 59.86
C GLU A 72 9.68 -30.49 58.98
N MET A 73 10.83 -30.90 58.41
CA MET A 73 11.09 -32.11 57.58
C MET A 73 10.46 -32.15 56.16
N THR A 74 11.10 -32.67 55.09
CA THR A 74 12.44 -33.28 54.88
C THR A 74 12.94 -33.05 53.45
N GLN A 75 14.27 -32.86 53.32
CA GLN A 75 15.24 -33.44 52.38
C GLN A 75 14.84 -34.22 51.11
N GLU A 76 15.67 -34.01 50.08
CA GLU A 76 16.10 -34.93 48.99
C GLU A 76 15.02 -35.35 47.96
N ASP A 77 15.24 -35.22 46.65
CA ASP A 77 16.34 -35.88 45.92
C ASP A 77 16.68 -35.18 44.59
N GLU A 78 17.95 -35.28 44.15
CA GLU A 78 18.42 -34.80 42.84
C GLU A 78 18.20 -35.86 41.75
N ARG A 79 17.92 -35.44 40.50
CA ARG A 79 18.23 -36.24 39.30
C ARG A 79 18.21 -35.46 37.98
N GLU A 80 19.39 -35.26 37.41
CA GLU A 80 19.58 -35.10 35.97
C GLU A 80 19.26 -36.41 35.23
N VAL A 81 18.62 -36.34 34.05
CA VAL A 81 18.93 -37.23 32.90
C VAL A 81 18.64 -36.48 31.57
N ASP A 82 19.42 -36.81 30.56
CA ASP A 82 19.50 -36.25 29.21
C ASP A 82 18.27 -36.28 28.27
N ALA A 83 18.44 -35.46 27.22
CA ALA A 83 17.87 -35.44 25.88
C ALA A 83 17.18 -36.70 25.29
N GLY A 84 16.23 -36.47 24.37
CA GLY A 84 15.82 -37.48 23.38
C GLY A 84 14.56 -37.15 22.57
N ASP A 85 14.76 -36.91 21.27
CA ASP A 85 13.89 -37.17 20.11
C ASP A 85 12.37 -36.84 20.08
N ASP A 86 12.06 -36.00 19.08
CA ASP A 86 11.24 -36.32 17.90
C ASP A 86 9.88 -37.04 18.10
N ARG A 87 8.79 -36.34 17.73
CA ARG A 87 7.55 -36.99 17.26
C ARG A 87 6.66 -36.09 16.42
N ARG A 88 6.55 -36.44 15.14
CA ARG A 88 5.39 -36.11 14.30
C ARG A 88 4.13 -36.78 14.86
N CYS A 89 3.01 -36.08 14.88
CA CYS A 89 1.70 -36.68 15.08
C CYS A 89 0.77 -36.33 13.91
N TYR A 90 0.74 -37.19 12.88
CA TYR A 90 -0.47 -37.41 12.11
C TYR A 90 -1.28 -38.47 12.86
N THR A 91 -2.54 -38.17 13.21
CA THR A 91 -3.54 -39.20 13.49
C THR A 91 -4.83 -38.83 12.77
N GLY A 92 -5.26 -39.71 11.87
CA GLY A 92 -6.59 -39.67 11.31
C GLY A 92 -7.50 -40.64 12.04
N THR A 93 -8.77 -40.31 12.09
CA THR A 93 -9.93 -41.21 12.26
C THR A 93 -10.94 -40.73 11.22
N GLY A 94 -11.67 -41.57 10.49
CA GLY A 94 -11.91 -42.99 10.66
C GLY A 94 -13.42 -43.21 10.68
N ASP A 95 -13.89 -44.16 9.88
CA ASP A 95 -15.24 -44.77 9.93
C ASP A 95 -16.42 -43.92 9.38
N ASP A 96 -17.39 -44.46 8.62
CA ASP A 96 -17.38 -45.68 7.79
C ASP A 96 -18.58 -45.74 6.79
N LEU A 97 -18.54 -46.71 5.87
CA LEU A 97 -19.66 -47.40 5.20
C LEU A 97 -20.72 -46.61 4.38
N ALA A 98 -20.69 -46.80 3.06
CA ALA A 98 -21.74 -47.57 2.36
C ALA A 98 -21.26 -48.03 0.96
N SER A 99 -21.27 -49.35 0.71
CA SER A 99 -20.92 -49.92 -0.60
C SER A 99 -22.15 -50.27 -1.42
N THR A 100 -22.07 -50.16 -2.75
CA THR A 100 -22.83 -51.04 -3.65
C THR A 100 -22.02 -51.30 -4.92
N ALA A 101 -21.59 -52.56 -5.10
CA ALA A 101 -21.10 -53.07 -6.39
C ALA A 101 -22.31 -53.55 -7.23
N MET A 102 -22.23 -53.96 -8.50
CA MET A 102 -21.13 -54.27 -9.42
C MET A 102 -21.54 -53.80 -10.84
N GLN A 103 -20.64 -53.81 -11.81
CA GLN A 103 -20.72 -54.76 -12.94
C GLN A 103 -19.48 -54.66 -13.84
N GLU A 104 -18.76 -55.76 -14.00
CA GLU A 104 -17.65 -55.89 -14.95
C GLU A 104 -18.18 -56.08 -16.37
N GLN A 105 -17.46 -55.57 -17.38
CA GLN A 105 -17.20 -56.36 -18.58
C GLN A 105 -15.91 -55.94 -19.30
N THR A 106 -15.26 -56.96 -19.86
CA THR A 106 -13.84 -57.04 -20.19
C THR A 106 -13.54 -56.82 -21.67
N ILE A 107 -12.26 -56.52 -21.97
CA ILE A 107 -11.55 -56.77 -23.25
C ILE A 107 -11.95 -55.89 -24.45
N ASN A 108 -11.03 -55.00 -24.86
CA ASN A 108 -10.25 -55.32 -26.06
C ASN A 108 -8.87 -54.64 -26.12
N HIS A 109 -7.93 -55.39 -26.68
CA HIS A 109 -6.51 -55.07 -26.80
C HIS A 109 -6.24 -54.47 -28.19
N CYS A 110 -5.41 -53.43 -28.31
CA CYS A 110 -4.69 -53.18 -29.57
C CYS A 110 -3.42 -52.36 -29.36
N ASN A 111 -2.33 -52.83 -29.96
CA ASN A 111 -1.00 -52.23 -29.84
C ASN A 111 -0.86 -51.00 -30.73
N ARG A 112 -0.08 -50.02 -30.29
CA ARG A 112 0.86 -49.34 -31.20
C ARG A 112 2.08 -48.80 -30.44
N GLN A 113 3.22 -49.46 -30.64
CA GLN A 113 4.53 -48.83 -30.45
C GLN A 113 4.71 -47.78 -31.55
N GLU A 114 5.32 -46.65 -31.21
CA GLU A 114 6.41 -46.09 -32.01
C GLU A 114 7.25 -45.16 -31.12
N SER A 115 8.56 -45.34 -31.20
CA SER A 115 9.60 -44.73 -30.36
C SER A 115 9.94 -43.30 -30.80
N ASN A 116 10.48 -42.51 -29.88
CA ASN A 116 11.58 -41.60 -30.19
C ASN A 116 12.39 -41.32 -28.92
N ASP A 117 13.51 -42.03 -28.81
CA ASP A 117 14.57 -41.73 -27.85
C ASP A 117 15.29 -40.44 -28.27
N HIS A 118 15.65 -39.60 -27.30
CA HIS A 118 16.63 -38.54 -27.54
C HIS A 118 17.58 -38.43 -26.34
N GLU A 119 18.69 -39.15 -26.45
CA GLU A 119 19.76 -39.19 -25.46
C GLU A 119 20.77 -38.04 -25.63
N TYR A 120 21.37 -37.69 -24.49
CA TYR A 120 22.73 -37.16 -24.28
C TYR A 120 23.22 -35.93 -25.08
N ARG A 121 23.50 -34.86 -24.32
CA ARG A 121 24.88 -34.37 -24.20
C ARG A 121 25.16 -33.69 -22.86
N SER A 122 25.85 -34.40 -21.97
CA SER A 122 26.55 -33.85 -20.82
C SER A 122 28.04 -34.07 -21.06
N ASP A 123 28.81 -33.00 -21.15
CA ASP A 123 30.27 -33.04 -21.26
C ASP A 123 30.85 -32.51 -19.92
N ASP A 124 31.21 -33.43 -19.02
CA ASP A 124 32.06 -33.18 -17.85
C ASP A 124 33.53 -33.53 -18.19
N GLU A 125 34.47 -32.81 -17.58
CA GLU A 125 35.81 -33.21 -17.08
C GLU A 125 36.70 -31.94 -17.05
N ASP A 126 36.97 -31.36 -15.87
CA ASP A 126 37.92 -31.78 -14.82
C ASP A 126 39.39 -31.40 -15.09
N GLN A 127 40.00 -30.75 -14.08
CA GLN A 127 41.27 -31.12 -13.41
C GLN A 127 42.15 -29.93 -12.96
N SER A 128 42.73 -30.14 -11.76
CA SER A 128 44.12 -29.77 -11.38
C SER A 128 44.45 -28.43 -10.68
N THR A 129 44.28 -28.45 -9.36
CA THR A 129 45.30 -28.17 -8.30
C THR A 129 46.27 -26.97 -8.29
N HIS A 130 46.50 -26.49 -7.06
CA HIS A 130 47.76 -25.93 -6.49
C HIS A 130 48.26 -24.51 -6.85
N THR A 131 48.02 -23.61 -5.90
CA THR A 131 49.02 -22.72 -5.24
C THR A 131 50.42 -22.55 -5.86
N LYS A 132 50.78 -21.33 -6.28
CA LYS A 132 51.90 -20.52 -5.69
C LYS A 132 52.10 -19.13 -6.33
N ARG A 133 52.65 -18.22 -5.51
CA ARG A 133 53.26 -16.93 -5.86
C ARG A 133 54.27 -17.02 -7.02
N SER A 134 54.26 -16.02 -7.93
CA SER A 134 55.42 -15.13 -8.14
C SER A 134 55.15 -13.96 -9.11
N HIS A 135 55.55 -12.77 -8.64
CA HIS A 135 55.98 -11.57 -9.37
C HIS A 135 56.51 -11.73 -10.80
N THR A 136 56.12 -10.80 -11.69
CA THR A 136 56.90 -9.61 -12.16
C THR A 136 55.94 -8.73 -13.00
N GLY A 137 55.77 -7.43 -12.70
CA GLY A 137 56.29 -6.28 -13.48
C GLY A 137 55.47 -5.98 -14.76
N ASP A 138 55.30 -4.80 -15.34
CA ASP A 138 55.62 -3.37 -15.05
C ASP A 138 54.93 -2.54 -16.19
N LEU A 139 54.70 -1.20 -16.19
CA LEU A 139 54.96 -0.07 -15.29
C LEU A 139 54.11 1.15 -15.78
N ARG A 140 53.32 1.86 -14.93
CA ARG A 140 53.07 3.33 -15.07
C ARG A 140 52.27 4.02 -13.94
N SER A 141 53.03 4.46 -12.94
CA SER A 141 53.01 5.79 -12.31
C SER A 141 51.80 6.73 -12.46
N SER A 142 51.14 7.01 -11.33
CA SER A 142 50.91 8.39 -10.86
C SER A 142 50.82 8.39 -9.34
N ALA A 143 51.67 9.17 -8.67
CA ALA A 143 51.85 9.11 -7.22
C ALA A 143 51.24 10.32 -6.51
N THR A 144 50.74 10.11 -5.29
CA THR A 144 50.89 11.05 -4.18
C THR A 144 50.62 10.33 -2.86
N ASP A 145 51.43 10.63 -1.84
CA ASP A 145 51.60 9.75 -0.67
C ASP A 145 50.44 9.80 0.34
N ILE A 146 50.01 8.63 0.82
CA ILE A 146 49.27 8.49 2.07
C ILE A 146 50.20 7.89 3.13
N VAL A 147 50.66 8.75 4.03
CA VAL A 147 51.47 8.36 5.18
C VAL A 147 50.57 7.69 6.23
N MET A 148 50.85 6.43 6.56
CA MET A 148 50.29 5.82 7.77
C MET A 148 50.79 6.58 9.00
N THR A 149 49.87 7.17 9.77
CA THR A 149 50.19 7.72 11.10
C THR A 149 49.42 6.96 12.19
N SER A 150 50.18 6.62 13.23
CA SER A 150 49.71 5.91 14.41
C SER A 150 48.82 6.79 15.28
N ARG A 151 47.80 6.18 15.92
CA ARG A 151 46.90 6.84 16.88
C ARG A 151 47.69 7.37 18.09
N THR A 152 48.03 8.66 18.05
CA THR A 152 48.45 9.43 19.23
C THR A 152 47.28 10.27 19.74
N LYS A 153 47.14 10.38 21.07
CA LYS A 153 46.00 11.05 21.72
C LYS A 153 46.07 12.57 21.53
N GLY A 154 45.35 13.09 20.53
CA GLY A 154 45.13 14.51 20.33
C GLY A 154 44.08 15.08 21.30
N LYS A 155 44.48 16.06 22.10
CA LYS A 155 43.57 16.85 22.96
C LYS A 155 42.81 17.84 22.06
N LEU A 156 41.60 17.48 21.60
CA LEU A 156 40.74 18.41 20.88
C LEU A 156 40.12 19.41 21.87
N GLY A 157 40.62 20.65 21.85
CA GLY A 157 40.00 21.76 22.54
C GLY A 157 38.78 22.24 21.77
N ILE A 158 37.58 21.99 22.29
CA ILE A 158 36.35 22.56 21.75
C ILE A 158 36.38 24.07 22.01
N ALA A 159 36.42 24.86 20.93
CA ALA A 159 36.35 26.30 21.01
C ALA A 159 34.90 26.71 21.31
N PHE A 160 34.66 27.24 22.52
CA PHE A 160 33.39 27.87 22.85
C PHE A 160 33.15 29.08 21.94
N ILE A 161 32.00 29.10 21.29
CA ILE A 161 31.50 30.29 20.59
C ILE A 161 31.29 31.37 21.66
N ARG A 162 32.08 32.43 21.56
CA ARG A 162 32.04 33.56 22.51
C ARG A 162 31.14 34.63 21.91
N GLU A 163 30.03 34.92 22.58
CA GLU A 163 29.11 35.98 22.16
C GLU A 163 29.84 37.34 22.00
N PRO A 164 29.43 38.17 21.01
CA PRO A 164 30.12 39.40 20.70
C PRO A 164 29.94 40.43 21.81
N THR A 165 30.96 40.56 22.66
CA THR A 165 31.03 41.64 23.65
C THR A 165 31.16 42.98 22.92
N LEU A 166 30.10 43.80 22.93
CA LEU A 166 30.14 45.15 22.37
C LEU A 166 31.22 45.99 23.06
N PHE A 167 32.18 46.48 22.28
CA PHE A 167 33.26 47.34 22.76
C PHE A 167 32.72 48.72 23.16
N ALA A 168 32.59 48.96 24.45
CA ALA A 168 32.40 50.31 24.98
C ALA A 168 33.72 51.09 24.89
N ILE A 169 33.84 51.96 23.88
CA ILE A 169 34.98 52.89 23.73
C ILE A 169 34.95 53.84 24.93
N SER A 170 35.90 53.66 25.85
CA SER A 170 36.07 54.50 27.03
C SER A 170 37.06 55.61 26.72
N ALA A 171 36.65 56.86 26.88
CA ALA A 171 37.54 58.02 26.76
C ALA A 171 38.57 58.04 27.90
N PRO A 172 39.79 58.56 27.67
CA PRO A 172 40.74 58.83 28.75
C PRO A 172 40.22 59.95 29.67
N ASP A 173 40.73 59.97 30.90
CA ASP A 173 40.60 61.07 31.87
C ASP A 173 39.20 61.37 32.45
N THR A 174 38.47 60.32 32.87
CA THR A 174 37.42 60.47 33.91
C THR A 174 37.94 59.96 35.25
N PRO A 175 37.93 60.74 36.34
CA PRO A 175 38.43 60.28 37.65
C PRO A 175 37.57 59.15 38.20
N THR A 176 38.19 58.00 38.43
CA THR A 176 37.55 56.81 39.01
C THR A 176 36.84 57.14 40.32
N PRO A 177 35.50 57.02 40.42
CA PRO A 177 34.82 57.19 41.70
C PRO A 177 35.33 56.13 42.68
N ALA A 178 35.68 56.55 43.89
CA ALA A 178 36.20 55.66 44.92
C ALA A 178 35.25 54.47 45.09
N LYS A 179 35.80 53.24 44.97
CA LYS A 179 35.02 52.01 45.20
C LYS A 179 34.39 52.10 46.58
N PRO A 180 33.06 52.13 46.73
CA PRO A 180 32.47 52.00 48.05
C PRO A 180 32.87 50.64 48.59
N GLU A 181 33.41 50.59 49.80
CA GLU A 181 33.63 49.36 50.56
C GLU A 181 32.28 48.74 50.88
N ARG A 182 31.73 48.04 49.90
CA ARG A 182 30.52 47.25 50.02
C ARG A 182 30.86 45.97 50.76
N THR A 183 30.98 46.09 52.08
CA THR A 183 30.76 45.01 53.05
C THR A 183 29.30 44.55 53.00
N TYR A 184 28.87 44.09 51.83
CA TYR A 184 27.75 43.17 51.78
C TYR A 184 28.26 41.85 52.36
N ASP A 185 28.00 41.67 53.65
CA ASP A 185 27.81 40.35 54.23
C ASP A 185 26.71 39.67 53.42
N ARG A 186 27.08 39.05 52.30
CA ARG A 186 26.22 38.15 51.56
C ARG A 186 25.98 37.00 52.52
N PRO A 187 24.77 36.80 53.06
CA PRO A 187 24.50 35.64 53.90
C PRO A 187 24.79 34.41 53.04
N ASN A 188 25.84 33.67 53.40
CA ASN A 188 26.14 32.37 52.81
C ASN A 188 25.07 31.39 53.30
N TYR A 189 23.89 31.47 52.67
CA TYR A 189 22.87 30.44 52.72
C TYR A 189 23.38 29.21 51.98
N GLU A 190 24.36 28.53 52.57
CA GLU A 190 24.72 27.17 52.19
C GLU A 190 23.54 26.26 52.54
N LEU A 191 22.63 26.10 51.58
CA LEU A 191 21.60 25.07 51.61
C LEU A 191 22.25 23.71 51.93
N SER A 192 21.62 22.95 52.84
CA SER A 192 22.22 21.72 53.37
C SER A 192 22.48 20.69 52.27
N SER A 193 23.48 19.84 52.47
CA SER A 193 23.77 18.74 51.54
C SER A 193 22.60 17.76 51.40
N GLU A 194 21.74 17.66 52.42
CA GLU A 194 20.51 16.86 52.41
C GLU A 194 19.42 17.50 51.55
N PHE A 195 19.22 18.83 51.65
CA PHE A 195 18.29 19.55 50.77
C PHE A 195 18.66 19.35 49.29
N TRP A 196 19.95 19.51 48.95
CA TRP A 196 20.40 19.26 47.58
C TRP A 196 20.21 17.80 47.14
N LYS A 197 20.40 16.81 48.02
CA LYS A 197 20.11 15.41 47.70
C LYS A 197 18.63 15.17 47.36
N GLU A 198 17.70 15.84 48.05
CA GLU A 198 16.27 15.78 47.69
C GLU A 198 16.02 16.49 46.36
N VAL A 199 16.56 17.70 46.17
CA VAL A 199 16.46 18.45 44.90
C VAL A 199 16.94 17.61 43.71
N TRP A 200 18.09 16.92 43.82
CA TRP A 200 18.63 16.11 42.73
C TRP A 200 17.80 14.86 42.39
N LYS A 201 16.84 14.42 43.23
CA LYS A 201 15.90 13.34 42.89
C LYS A 201 14.82 13.76 41.90
N PHE A 202 14.58 15.06 41.73
CA PHE A 202 13.61 15.59 40.78
C PHE A 202 14.19 15.80 39.38
N PHE A 203 15.48 15.51 39.16
CA PHE A 203 16.14 15.62 37.87
C PHE A 203 16.39 14.24 37.26
N TYR A 204 16.22 14.14 35.95
CA TYR A 204 16.61 12.95 35.19
C TYR A 204 18.14 12.84 35.11
N PRO A 205 18.73 11.63 34.99
CA PRO A 205 20.18 11.42 34.96
C PRO A 205 20.94 12.30 33.94
N SER A 206 20.39 12.49 32.74
CA SER A 206 20.85 13.35 31.65
C SER A 206 20.99 14.80 32.10
N GLN A 207 19.99 15.31 32.82
CA GLN A 207 19.96 16.67 33.36
C GLN A 207 20.99 16.89 34.48
N LEU A 208 21.43 15.85 35.19
CA LEU A 208 22.43 15.96 36.27
C LEU A 208 23.85 16.22 35.73
N SER A 209 24.11 15.98 34.44
CA SER A 209 25.42 16.22 33.80
C SER A 209 25.84 17.70 33.82
N ALA A 210 24.94 18.62 33.47
CA ALA A 210 25.24 20.05 33.41
C ALA A 210 25.50 20.68 34.80
N PRO A 211 24.68 20.44 35.85
CA PRO A 211 24.98 20.84 37.22
C PRO A 211 26.32 20.26 37.75
N ALA A 212 26.67 19.02 37.40
CA ALA A 212 27.95 18.43 37.81
C ALA A 212 29.17 19.17 37.22
N CYS A 213 29.01 19.85 36.07
CA CYS A 213 30.05 20.66 35.45
C CYS A 213 30.20 22.07 36.06
N VAL A 214 29.21 22.58 36.80
CA VAL A 214 29.20 23.98 37.29
C VAL A 214 30.32 24.25 38.31
N ASN A 215 30.52 23.36 39.28
CA ASN A 215 31.59 23.50 40.27
C ASN A 215 31.92 22.16 40.96
N LYS A 216 33.11 22.07 41.56
CA LYS A 216 33.62 20.84 42.22
C LYS A 216 32.78 20.36 43.41
N LYS A 217 32.06 21.25 44.12
CA LYS A 217 31.20 20.89 45.26
C LYS A 217 29.94 20.17 44.75
N TRP A 218 29.32 20.69 43.69
CA TRP A 218 28.19 20.08 42.99
C TRP A 218 28.60 18.78 42.31
N GLN A 219 29.75 18.76 41.63
CA GLN A 219 30.31 17.54 41.06
C GLN A 219 30.44 16.44 42.13
N ALA A 220 31.03 16.74 43.28
CA ALA A 220 31.15 15.77 44.37
C ALA A 220 29.77 15.31 44.89
N GLN A 221 28.83 16.24 45.13
CA GLN A 221 27.49 15.90 45.59
C GLN A 221 26.73 14.99 44.62
N ILE A 222 26.80 15.29 43.32
CA ILE A 222 26.12 14.53 42.26
C ILE A 222 26.79 13.17 42.05
N CYS A 223 28.12 13.10 41.97
CA CYS A 223 28.86 11.84 41.81
C CYS A 223 28.61 10.79 42.92
N TYR A 224 28.19 11.24 44.11
CA TYR A 224 27.88 10.37 45.27
C TYR A 224 26.37 10.20 45.53
N LEU A 225 25.50 10.53 44.58
CA LEU A 225 24.07 10.19 44.69
C LEU A 225 23.86 8.66 44.65
N PRO A 226 23.06 8.07 45.56
CA PRO A 226 22.74 6.64 45.53
C PRO A 226 22.08 6.18 44.23
N LEU A 227 21.43 7.10 43.51
CA LEU A 227 20.80 6.89 42.22
C LEU A 227 21.75 6.21 41.21
N TRP A 228 23.02 6.61 41.15
CA TRP A 228 23.99 6.01 40.21
C TRP A 228 24.27 4.53 40.52
N GLN A 229 24.22 4.13 41.79
CA GLN A 229 24.36 2.73 42.16
C GLN A 229 23.13 1.93 41.71
N ASP A 230 21.92 2.43 41.97
CA ASP A 230 20.67 1.79 41.52
C ASP A 230 20.62 1.67 39.99
N ILE A 231 21.08 2.70 39.26
CA ILE A 231 21.25 2.67 37.81
C ILE A 231 22.23 1.57 37.38
N CYS A 232 23.46 1.55 37.90
CA CYS A 232 24.44 0.55 37.49
C CYS A 232 24.05 -0.88 37.85
N GLU A 233 23.32 -1.08 38.96
CA GLU A 233 22.79 -2.39 39.37
C GLU A 233 21.61 -2.83 38.49
N LYS A 234 20.63 -1.97 38.19
CA LYS A 234 19.49 -2.28 37.29
C LYS A 234 19.89 -2.45 35.83
N ALA A 235 20.90 -1.70 35.39
CA ALA A 235 21.45 -1.80 34.04
C ALA A 235 22.43 -2.99 33.87
N ASN A 236 22.71 -3.75 34.94
CA ASN A 236 23.71 -4.83 34.97
C ASN A 236 25.13 -4.38 34.55
N LEU A 237 25.45 -3.08 34.67
CA LEU A 237 26.77 -2.52 34.36
C LEU A 237 27.80 -2.83 35.46
N THR A 238 27.33 -3.18 36.65
CA THR A 238 28.17 -3.61 37.79
C THR A 238 27.50 -4.74 38.57
N LEU A 239 28.31 -5.60 39.19
CA LEU A 239 27.82 -6.48 40.25
C LEU A 239 27.18 -5.65 41.37
N LYS A 240 26.16 -6.21 42.04
CA LYS A 240 25.49 -5.54 43.17
C LYS A 240 26.50 -5.22 44.26
N ALA A 241 26.34 -4.08 44.95
CA ALA A 241 27.31 -3.65 45.96
C ALA A 241 27.52 -4.69 47.08
N LYS A 242 26.47 -5.44 47.45
CA LYS A 242 26.54 -6.55 48.42
C LYS A 242 27.50 -7.66 47.96
N ASP A 243 27.49 -7.98 46.66
CA ASP A 243 28.36 -9.02 46.09
C ASP A 243 29.80 -8.50 45.97
N LEU A 244 29.99 -7.25 45.54
CA LEU A 244 31.30 -6.61 45.53
C LEU A 244 31.96 -6.60 46.92
N GLU A 245 31.20 -6.29 47.97
CA GLU A 245 31.68 -6.33 49.36
C GLU A 245 32.00 -7.75 49.83
N LYS A 246 31.15 -8.74 49.49
CA LYS A 246 31.40 -10.16 49.79
C LYS A 246 32.70 -10.67 49.17
N TYR A 247 33.07 -10.21 47.98
CA TYR A 247 34.32 -10.55 47.30
C TYR A 247 35.50 -9.61 47.64
N GLY A 248 35.31 -8.62 48.52
CA GLY A 248 36.35 -7.65 48.90
C GLY A 248 36.73 -6.66 47.80
N TYR A 249 35.93 -6.53 46.74
CA TYR A 249 36.19 -5.56 45.67
C TYR A 249 35.85 -4.14 46.13
N LYS A 250 36.71 -3.19 45.76
CA LYS A 250 36.47 -1.77 45.99
C LYS A 250 35.26 -1.31 45.16
N ARG A 251 34.28 -0.65 45.80
CA ARG A 251 33.13 -0.05 45.12
C ARG A 251 33.59 0.84 43.94
N PRO A 252 33.05 0.65 42.72
CA PRO A 252 33.43 1.44 41.56
C PRO A 252 32.89 2.87 41.63
N ASN A 253 33.35 3.73 40.71
CA ASN A 253 32.74 5.04 40.53
C ASN A 253 31.47 4.90 39.67
N TYR A 254 30.34 4.63 40.33
CA TYR A 254 29.05 4.42 39.67
C TYR A 254 28.64 5.58 38.75
N PHE A 255 28.84 6.84 39.16
CA PHE A 255 28.59 8.01 38.31
C PHE A 255 29.36 7.92 37.00
N ARG A 256 30.66 7.58 37.05
CA ARG A 256 31.47 7.47 35.83
C ARG A 256 30.98 6.34 34.93
N ILE A 257 30.64 5.18 35.51
CA ILE A 257 30.14 4.03 34.73
C ILE A 257 28.80 4.37 34.06
N ALA A 258 27.85 4.95 34.80
CA ALA A 258 26.57 5.38 34.24
C ALA A 258 26.76 6.45 33.15
N HIS A 259 27.60 7.46 33.39
CA HIS A 259 27.90 8.51 32.40
C HIS A 259 28.71 7.98 31.20
N GLU A 260 29.49 6.90 31.33
CA GLU A 260 30.19 6.26 30.21
C GLU A 260 29.25 5.40 29.33
N ASN A 261 28.01 5.13 29.77
CA ASN A 261 27.01 4.27 29.10
C ASN A 261 25.60 4.89 29.03
N TRP A 262 25.48 6.21 29.22
CA TRP A 262 24.21 6.93 29.42
C TRP A 262 23.24 6.80 28.24
N ASP A 263 23.79 6.74 27.03
CA ASP A 263 23.12 6.54 25.74
C ASP A 263 22.44 5.16 25.61
N MET A 264 22.82 4.20 26.45
CA MET A 264 22.19 2.88 26.53
C MET A 264 21.26 2.72 27.75
N ILE A 265 21.15 3.72 28.63
CA ILE A 265 20.37 3.61 29.88
C ILE A 265 19.02 4.31 29.72
N CYS A 266 17.93 3.61 30.00
CA CYS A 266 16.61 4.21 30.11
C CYS A 266 16.45 4.99 31.42
N GLU A 267 16.08 6.27 31.35
CA GLU A 267 15.94 7.16 32.50
C GLU A 267 14.66 6.92 33.33
N GLN A 268 13.72 6.14 32.78
CA GLN A 268 12.47 5.78 33.45
C GLN A 268 12.57 4.47 34.24
N CYS A 269 13.28 3.46 33.72
CA CYS A 269 13.37 2.13 34.34
C CYS A 269 14.80 1.72 34.75
N TYR A 270 15.81 2.51 34.40
CA TYR A 270 17.23 2.29 34.65
C TYR A 270 17.80 0.97 34.14
N LYS A 271 17.12 0.31 33.19
CA LYS A 271 17.66 -0.84 32.47
C LYS A 271 18.61 -0.39 31.36
N ALA A 272 19.61 -1.21 31.07
CA ALA A 272 20.39 -1.12 29.85
C ALA A 272 19.55 -1.58 28.65
N CYS A 273 19.74 -0.89 27.54
CA CYS A 273 19.06 -1.11 26.26
C CYS A 273 20.02 -1.77 25.26
N ASN A 274 19.48 -2.34 24.19
CA ASN A 274 20.30 -2.75 23.05
C ASN A 274 20.81 -1.47 22.35
N PRO A 275 22.11 -1.31 22.03
CA PRO A 275 22.60 -0.11 21.34
C PRO A 275 22.01 0.14 19.94
N SER A 276 21.37 -0.84 19.29
CA SER A 276 20.79 -0.72 17.95
C SER A 276 19.25 -0.65 17.90
N GLY A 277 18.77 -0.06 16.80
CA GLY A 277 17.38 0.02 16.38
C GLY A 277 16.47 0.83 17.31
N SER A 278 15.17 0.61 17.18
CA SER A 278 14.16 1.10 18.13
C SER A 278 14.39 0.58 19.56
N TYR A 279 15.21 -0.45 19.78
CA TYR A 279 15.48 -0.98 21.12
C TYR A 279 16.44 -0.13 21.96
N ARG A 280 17.15 0.83 21.38
CA ARG A 280 18.03 1.76 22.12
C ARG A 280 17.27 2.77 22.98
N ALA A 281 17.96 3.39 23.92
CA ALA A 281 17.41 4.51 24.66
C ALA A 281 17.31 5.72 23.72
N LEU A 282 16.09 6.20 23.48
CA LEU A 282 15.81 7.31 22.55
C LEU A 282 15.22 8.51 23.30
N PRO A 283 15.55 9.74 22.88
CA PRO A 283 15.01 10.94 23.50
C PRO A 283 13.51 11.08 23.24
N VAL A 284 12.75 11.29 24.30
CA VAL A 284 11.32 11.62 24.26
C VAL A 284 11.13 13.00 24.84
N GLN A 285 10.40 13.85 24.12
CA GLN A 285 9.97 15.15 24.64
C GLN A 285 8.75 14.95 25.55
N LEU A 286 8.95 15.24 26.84
CA LEU A 286 7.88 15.35 27.81
C LEU A 286 7.19 16.70 27.63
N ASN A 287 5.91 16.66 27.27
CA ASN A 287 5.05 17.85 27.14
C ASN A 287 4.60 18.36 28.52
N GLU A 288 5.56 18.74 29.36
CA GLU A 288 5.29 19.39 30.65
C GLU A 288 4.95 20.88 30.47
N VAL A 289 4.11 21.39 31.36
CA VAL A 289 3.40 22.68 31.23
C VAL A 289 4.33 23.92 31.15
N GLN A 290 5.62 23.80 31.46
CA GLN A 290 6.53 24.95 31.61
C GLN A 290 7.79 24.91 30.74
N ALA A 291 8.28 23.72 30.36
CA ALA A 291 9.39 23.56 29.40
C ALA A 291 9.39 22.13 28.84
N PRO A 292 9.58 21.93 27.52
CA PRO A 292 9.76 20.59 26.96
C PRO A 292 11.05 20.00 27.53
N THR A 293 10.92 18.87 28.22
CA THR A 293 12.05 18.15 28.82
C THR A 293 12.32 16.90 28.00
N GLU A 294 13.55 16.77 27.52
CA GLU A 294 14.02 15.60 26.76
C GLU A 294 14.59 14.56 27.72
N ILE A 295 14.07 13.32 27.70
CA ILE A 295 14.57 12.20 28.52
C ILE A 295 14.79 10.95 27.66
N LEU A 296 15.82 10.15 27.99
CA LEU A 296 16.07 8.91 27.26
C LEU A 296 15.19 7.76 27.78
N MET A 297 14.41 7.13 26.91
CA MET A 297 13.55 5.99 27.25
C MET A 297 13.88 4.76 26.38
N CYS A 298 13.84 3.56 26.95
CA CYS A 298 13.85 2.30 26.20
C CYS A 298 12.51 2.08 25.45
N CYS A 299 12.49 1.15 24.50
CA CYS A 299 11.29 0.82 23.72
C CYS A 299 10.03 0.61 24.59
N ASP A 300 10.09 -0.28 25.60
CA ASP A 300 8.96 -0.57 26.51
C ASP A 300 8.40 0.68 27.21
N CYS A 301 9.30 1.57 27.66
CA CYS A 301 8.92 2.81 28.34
C CYS A 301 8.32 3.83 27.37
N ARG A 302 8.84 3.92 26.14
CA ARG A 302 8.27 4.76 25.09
C ARG A 302 6.91 4.26 24.61
N ALA A 303 6.75 2.95 24.43
CA ALA A 303 5.46 2.34 24.09
C ALA A 303 4.42 2.62 25.19
N SER A 304 4.81 2.47 26.46
CA SER A 304 3.98 2.81 27.61
C SER A 304 3.62 4.30 27.66
N TYR A 305 4.57 5.20 27.37
CA TYR A 305 4.36 6.64 27.30
C TYR A 305 3.42 7.03 26.14
N TYR A 306 3.60 6.44 24.95
CA TYR A 306 2.78 6.63 23.76
C TYR A 306 1.32 6.21 23.99
N ILE A 307 1.07 5.13 24.73
CA ILE A 307 -0.30 4.70 25.08
C ILE A 307 -1.05 5.78 25.90
N VAL A 308 -0.32 6.53 26.74
CA VAL A 308 -0.88 7.62 27.56
C VAL A 308 -0.91 8.96 26.80
N ASN A 309 0.11 9.21 25.96
CA ASN A 309 0.34 10.44 25.22
C ASN A 309 0.52 10.12 23.73
N PRO A 310 -0.55 9.75 23.00
CA PRO A 310 -0.44 9.37 21.60
C PRO A 310 -0.05 10.56 20.73
N GLU A 311 0.96 10.36 19.89
CA GLU A 311 1.37 11.32 18.86
C GLU A 311 0.25 11.51 17.81
N PRO A 312 0.05 12.73 17.28
CA PRO A 312 -0.93 12.98 16.23
C PRO A 312 -0.63 12.16 14.98
N TYR A 313 -1.64 11.90 14.16
CA TYR A 313 -1.43 11.28 12.85
C TYR A 313 -0.94 12.32 11.84
N PRO A 314 0.03 11.99 10.98
CA PRO A 314 0.37 12.79 9.80
C PRO A 314 -0.83 12.97 8.87
N ASP A 315 -0.92 14.13 8.20
CA ASP A 315 -2.05 14.50 7.34
C ASP A 315 -2.25 13.58 6.12
N ASP A 316 -1.19 12.91 5.66
CA ASP A 316 -1.18 11.95 4.54
C ASP A 316 -1.65 10.53 4.93
N VAL A 317 -1.57 10.18 6.21
CA VAL A 317 -2.08 8.92 6.77
C VAL A 317 -3.57 9.01 7.14
N LEU A 318 -4.09 10.22 7.32
CA LEU A 318 -5.50 10.45 7.65
C LEU A 318 -6.42 10.30 6.42
N PRO A 319 -7.65 9.76 6.59
CA PRO A 319 -8.67 9.80 5.55
C PRO A 319 -8.99 11.24 5.14
N ARG A 320 -8.90 11.53 3.84
CA ARG A 320 -9.15 12.88 3.28
C ARG A 320 -10.32 12.89 2.31
N GLN A 321 -10.90 14.07 2.10
CA GLN A 321 -11.84 14.31 1.01
C GLN A 321 -11.10 14.91 -0.19
N GLU A 322 -11.30 14.33 -1.36
CA GLU A 322 -10.71 14.78 -2.63
C GLU A 322 -11.84 14.91 -3.66
N GLY A 323 -12.41 16.12 -3.75
CA GLY A 323 -13.68 16.33 -4.42
C GLY A 323 -14.84 15.70 -3.64
N GLU A 324 -15.62 14.85 -4.32
CA GLU A 324 -16.74 14.11 -3.72
C GLU A 324 -16.29 12.79 -3.06
N TYR A 325 -15.05 12.36 -3.27
CA TYR A 325 -14.53 11.06 -2.85
C TYR A 325 -13.83 11.12 -1.49
N ARG A 326 -14.00 10.07 -0.68
CA ARG A 326 -13.29 9.87 0.58
C ARG A 326 -12.14 8.90 0.36
N VAL A 327 -10.92 9.43 0.22
CA VAL A 327 -9.71 8.62 0.09
C VAL A 327 -9.30 8.12 1.47
N VAL A 328 -9.24 6.79 1.63
CA VAL A 328 -8.66 6.13 2.81
C VAL A 328 -7.31 5.51 2.40
N PRO A 329 -6.18 6.02 2.91
CA PRO A 329 -4.86 5.43 2.67
C PRO A 329 -4.82 3.94 3.03
N ARG A 330 -4.47 3.10 2.06
CA ARG A 330 -4.44 1.64 2.18
C ARG A 330 -3.13 1.08 1.64
N MET A 331 -2.58 0.13 2.37
CA MET A 331 -1.28 -0.47 2.13
C MET A 331 -1.39 -2.00 2.13
N SER A 332 -0.65 -2.66 1.23
CA SER A 332 -0.58 -4.12 1.19
C SER A 332 0.27 -4.68 2.33
N ARG A 333 0.08 -5.97 2.66
CA ARG A 333 0.90 -6.69 3.65
C ARG A 333 2.41 -6.59 3.40
N SER A 334 2.86 -6.55 2.14
CA SER A 334 4.28 -6.44 1.79
C SER A 334 4.81 -5.04 2.09
N GLU A 335 4.18 -4.01 1.52
CA GLU A 335 4.55 -2.60 1.77
C GLU A 335 4.53 -2.29 3.28
N ALA A 336 3.55 -2.81 4.01
CA ALA A 336 3.42 -2.64 5.45
C ALA A 336 4.61 -3.19 6.26
N LYS A 337 5.26 -4.26 5.80
CA LYS A 337 6.50 -4.77 6.44
C LYS A 337 7.66 -3.83 6.18
N ASP A 338 7.82 -3.43 4.94
CA ASP A 338 9.02 -2.72 4.48
C ASP A 338 9.02 -1.27 4.99
N GLU A 339 7.84 -0.64 5.01
CA GLU A 339 7.63 0.74 5.46
C GLU A 339 7.51 0.86 7.01
N TYR A 340 6.78 -0.05 7.68
CA TYR A 340 6.53 0.05 9.12
C TYR A 340 7.36 -0.91 10.00
N LEU A 341 8.20 -1.74 9.39
CA LEU A 341 9.10 -2.70 10.05
C LEU A 341 8.38 -3.64 11.03
N LEU A 342 7.13 -4.00 10.69
CA LEU A 342 6.26 -4.88 11.45
C LEU A 342 6.44 -6.33 11.01
N THR A 343 6.23 -7.30 11.92
CA THR A 343 6.24 -8.72 11.55
C THR A 343 4.91 -9.14 10.92
N ASP A 344 4.90 -10.31 10.28
CA ASP A 344 3.67 -10.92 9.77
C ASP A 344 2.60 -11.12 10.85
N THR A 345 3.02 -11.47 12.06
CA THR A 345 2.11 -11.70 13.20
C THR A 345 1.46 -10.39 13.65
N ASP A 346 2.24 -9.30 13.67
CA ASP A 346 1.76 -7.98 14.04
C ASP A 346 0.74 -7.48 13.01
N ILE A 347 1.11 -7.47 11.72
CA ILE A 347 0.25 -6.98 10.64
C ILE A 347 -1.06 -7.76 10.58
N MET A 348 -1.01 -9.10 10.61
CA MET A 348 -2.21 -9.94 10.51
C MET A 348 -3.12 -9.89 11.75
N SER A 349 -2.73 -9.19 12.82
CA SER A 349 -3.60 -8.92 13.99
C SER A 349 -4.57 -7.74 13.76
N LEU A 350 -4.30 -6.91 12.76
CA LEU A 350 -5.12 -5.74 12.41
C LEU A 350 -6.34 -6.13 11.55
N PRO A 351 -7.42 -5.32 11.56
CA PRO A 351 -8.49 -5.45 10.57
C PRO A 351 -7.95 -5.23 9.15
N TYR A 352 -8.42 -6.04 8.20
CA TYR A 352 -7.98 -6.00 6.81
C TYR A 352 -9.11 -6.34 5.83
N GLU A 353 -8.99 -5.83 4.62
CA GLU A 353 -9.85 -6.18 3.49
C GLU A 353 -9.14 -7.21 2.60
N LYS A 354 -9.89 -8.20 2.11
CA LYS A 354 -9.37 -9.23 1.18
C LYS A 354 -9.66 -8.83 -0.26
N ALA A 355 -8.62 -8.34 -0.93
CA ALA A 355 -8.60 -8.05 -2.35
C ALA A 355 -8.21 -9.29 -3.18
N ARG A 356 -8.63 -9.33 -4.45
CA ARG A 356 -8.13 -10.28 -5.44
C ARG A 356 -6.67 -9.94 -5.75
N ASN A 357 -5.85 -10.94 -6.03
CA ASN A 357 -4.48 -10.71 -6.46
C ASN A 357 -4.48 -10.22 -7.93
N PRO A 358 -3.92 -9.03 -8.25
CA PRO A 358 -3.94 -8.50 -9.62
C PRO A 358 -3.06 -9.30 -10.60
N TYR A 359 -1.98 -9.93 -10.12
CA TYR A 359 -1.05 -10.69 -10.99
C TYR A 359 -1.59 -12.05 -11.41
N PHE A 360 -2.21 -12.76 -10.46
CA PHE A 360 -2.57 -14.15 -10.66
C PHE A 360 -3.87 -14.46 -9.94
N ARG A 361 -4.95 -14.67 -10.72
CA ARG A 361 -6.30 -15.00 -10.23
C ARG A 361 -6.35 -16.27 -9.34
N THR A 362 -5.31 -17.11 -9.36
CA THR A 362 -5.16 -18.33 -8.55
C THR A 362 -4.26 -18.19 -7.32
N ASN A 363 -3.55 -17.08 -7.16
CA ASN A 363 -2.63 -16.90 -6.03
C ASN A 363 -3.37 -16.48 -4.76
N LEU A 364 -2.63 -16.42 -3.64
CA LEU A 364 -3.14 -15.90 -2.38
C LEU A 364 -3.74 -14.50 -2.57
N PRO A 365 -4.88 -14.19 -1.93
CA PRO A 365 -5.51 -12.89 -2.01
C PRO A 365 -4.58 -11.79 -1.49
N LEU A 366 -4.76 -10.59 -2.01
CA LEU A 366 -4.09 -9.39 -1.52
C LEU A 366 -4.78 -8.98 -0.21
N TYR A 367 -3.98 -8.65 0.80
CA TYR A 367 -4.47 -8.16 2.09
C TYR A 367 -4.18 -6.67 2.18
N LEU A 368 -5.24 -5.86 2.26
CA LEU A 368 -5.16 -4.41 2.35
C LEU A 368 -5.49 -3.97 3.77
N PHE A 369 -4.65 -3.10 4.32
CA PHE A 369 -4.74 -2.55 5.67
C PHE A 369 -4.84 -1.03 5.59
N GLU A 370 -5.67 -0.42 6.43
CA GLU A 370 -5.68 1.04 6.57
C GLU A 370 -4.36 1.51 7.20
N GLU A 371 -3.72 2.49 6.57
CA GLU A 371 -2.39 2.95 6.98
C GLU A 371 -2.37 3.53 8.40
N GLN A 372 -3.48 4.15 8.82
CA GLN A 372 -3.68 4.64 10.18
C GLN A 372 -3.55 3.54 11.26
N HIS A 373 -3.99 2.31 10.95
CA HIS A 373 -3.87 1.17 11.86
C HIS A 373 -2.44 0.62 11.88
N LEU A 374 -1.76 0.58 10.72
CA LEU A 374 -0.35 0.19 10.62
C LEU A 374 0.57 1.14 11.38
N LEU A 375 0.46 2.45 11.17
CA LEU A 375 1.26 3.44 11.88
C LEU A 375 1.01 3.39 13.40
N ARG A 376 -0.24 3.20 13.83
CA ARG A 376 -0.57 3.04 15.26
C ARG A 376 0.13 1.82 15.87
N LEU A 377 0.11 0.68 15.18
CA LEU A 377 0.78 -0.54 15.64
C LEU A 377 2.30 -0.38 15.62
N SER A 378 2.87 0.24 14.58
CA SER A 378 4.31 0.55 14.48
C SER A 378 4.77 1.45 15.63
N ARG A 379 4.01 2.49 15.98
CA ARG A 379 4.26 3.35 17.15
C ARG A 379 4.15 2.58 18.48
N GLN A 380 3.30 1.57 18.58
CA GLN A 380 3.23 0.69 19.77
C GLN A 380 4.43 -0.27 19.85
N VAL A 381 4.84 -0.88 18.74
CA VAL A 381 5.94 -1.86 18.68
C VAL A 381 7.31 -1.19 18.84
N HIS A 382 7.51 -0.01 18.26
CA HIS A 382 8.81 0.69 18.28
C HIS A 382 8.87 1.84 19.31
N GLY A 383 7.75 2.18 19.95
CA GLY A 383 7.68 3.24 20.97
C GLY A 383 7.78 4.65 20.38
N GLY A 384 6.70 5.08 19.72
CA GLY A 384 6.51 6.39 19.11
C GLY A 384 7.26 6.60 17.78
N ASP A 385 7.03 7.75 17.15
CA ASP A 385 7.60 8.15 15.86
C ASP A 385 9.12 8.12 15.86
N ILE A 386 9.77 8.53 16.96
CA ILE A 386 11.23 8.47 17.07
C ILE A 386 11.76 7.02 17.05
N GLY A 387 10.96 6.08 17.58
CA GLY A 387 11.22 4.66 17.50
C GLY A 387 11.15 4.14 16.07
N VAL A 388 10.07 4.47 15.36
CA VAL A 388 9.87 4.10 13.94
C VAL A 388 10.99 4.69 13.07
N ALA A 389 11.29 5.99 13.21
CA ALA A 389 12.35 6.66 12.46
C ALA A 389 13.74 6.05 12.71
N THR A 390 14.05 5.69 13.96
CA THR A 390 15.30 5.01 14.30
C THR A 390 15.35 3.60 13.69
N ALA A 391 14.26 2.83 13.77
CA ALA A 391 14.21 1.50 13.17
C ALA A 391 14.43 1.55 11.64
N ARG A 392 13.86 2.55 10.96
CA ARG A 392 14.08 2.80 9.52
C ARG A 392 15.53 3.15 9.20
N ALA A 393 16.15 4.05 9.96
CA ALA A 393 17.55 4.44 9.76
C ALA A 393 18.52 3.25 9.93
N ASP A 394 18.26 2.36 10.91
CA ASP A 394 19.05 1.15 11.11
C ASP A 394 18.78 0.09 10.00
N ALA A 395 17.54 -0.03 9.50
CA ALA A 395 17.24 -0.89 8.35
C ALA A 395 17.95 -0.41 7.06
N GLU A 396 17.94 0.89 6.81
CA GLU A 396 18.68 1.53 5.71
C GLU A 396 20.19 1.27 5.83
N HIS A 397 20.74 1.36 7.06
CA HIS A 397 22.15 1.05 7.34
C HIS A 397 22.50 -0.43 7.06
N ASP A 398 21.60 -1.35 7.35
CA ASP A 398 21.72 -2.79 7.01
C ASP A 398 21.60 -3.07 5.50
N GLY A 399 21.35 -2.05 4.67
CA GLY A 399 21.10 -2.21 3.23
C GLY A 399 19.71 -2.77 2.91
N ARG A 400 18.81 -2.86 3.90
CA ARG A 400 17.39 -3.04 3.66
C ARG A 400 16.84 -1.69 3.22
N MET A 401 16.82 -1.48 1.91
CA MET A 401 16.24 -0.28 1.28
C MET A 401 14.78 -0.15 1.72
N ALA A 402 14.54 0.67 2.74
CA ALA A 402 13.23 1.27 2.92
C ALA A 402 12.87 2.03 1.64
N SER A 403 11.59 2.09 1.32
CA SER A 403 11.06 3.01 0.31
C SER A 403 11.66 4.40 0.57
N GLY A 404 12.56 4.86 -0.32
CA GLY A 404 13.11 6.20 -0.21
C GLY A 404 11.95 7.19 -0.17
N PRO A 405 12.03 8.30 0.60
CA PRO A 405 10.87 9.11 0.98
C PRO A 405 10.04 9.44 -0.26
N HIS A 406 8.90 8.73 -0.40
CA HIS A 406 8.09 8.85 -1.61
C HIS A 406 7.64 10.30 -1.71
N ASP A 407 7.75 10.87 -2.91
CA ASP A 407 7.16 12.18 -3.18
C ASP A 407 5.70 12.12 -2.72
N GLN A 408 5.35 12.97 -1.77
CA GLN A 408 4.04 12.91 -1.14
C GLN A 408 2.94 13.10 -2.19
N ALA A 409 3.21 13.81 -3.30
CA ALA A 409 2.29 13.88 -4.44
C ALA A 409 2.11 12.53 -5.17
N VAL A 410 3.17 11.73 -5.32
CA VAL A 410 3.13 10.37 -5.88
C VAL A 410 2.34 9.43 -4.96
N GLN A 411 2.62 9.43 -3.66
CA GLN A 411 1.89 8.63 -2.67
C GLN A 411 0.41 9.03 -2.61
N ASN A 412 0.13 10.33 -2.65
CA ASN A 412 -1.23 10.88 -2.68
C ASN A 412 -2.02 10.43 -3.90
N ARG A 413 -1.41 10.41 -5.10
CA ARG A 413 -2.05 9.91 -6.33
C ARG A 413 -2.24 8.40 -6.31
N CYS A 414 -1.26 7.66 -5.78
CA CYS A 414 -1.36 6.21 -5.60
C CYS A 414 -2.52 5.84 -4.66
N ASN A 415 -2.64 6.50 -3.51
CA ASN A 415 -3.72 6.29 -2.54
C ASN A 415 -5.10 6.66 -3.11
N LEU A 416 -5.22 7.76 -3.85
CA LEU A 416 -6.46 8.14 -4.55
C LEU A 416 -6.89 7.04 -5.53
N LEU A 417 -6.00 6.62 -6.44
CA LEU A 417 -6.32 5.63 -7.46
C LEU A 417 -6.61 4.24 -6.86
N ARG A 418 -5.88 3.84 -5.80
CA ARG A 418 -6.18 2.62 -5.03
C ARG A 418 -7.58 2.66 -4.41
N SER A 419 -7.98 3.80 -3.83
CA SER A 419 -9.32 3.94 -3.23
C SER A 419 -10.41 3.81 -4.28
N LEU A 420 -10.30 4.56 -5.39
CA LEU A 420 -11.30 4.53 -6.47
C LEU A 420 -11.41 3.14 -7.13
N LEU A 421 -10.29 2.46 -7.37
CA LEU A 421 -10.31 1.09 -7.88
C LEU A 421 -10.95 0.14 -6.86
N HIS A 422 -10.61 0.26 -5.58
CA HIS A 422 -11.17 -0.60 -4.53
C HIS A 422 -12.68 -0.45 -4.34
N ASP A 423 -13.20 0.78 -4.43
CA ASP A 423 -14.63 1.07 -4.30
C ASP A 423 -15.44 0.40 -5.44
N GLU A 424 -14.82 0.18 -6.60
CA GLU A 424 -15.36 -0.56 -7.75
C GLU A 424 -15.00 -2.06 -7.76
N GLY A 425 -14.36 -2.58 -6.70
CA GLY A 425 -13.93 -3.97 -6.59
C GLY A 425 -12.73 -4.35 -7.47
N LEU A 426 -12.04 -3.35 -8.03
CA LEU A 426 -10.86 -3.47 -8.89
C LEU A 426 -9.56 -3.28 -8.08
N HIS A 427 -8.42 -3.60 -8.72
CA HIS A 427 -7.10 -3.45 -8.11
C HIS A 427 -6.12 -2.77 -9.04
N LEU A 428 -5.21 -2.00 -8.45
CA LEU A 428 -4.11 -1.35 -9.14
C LEU A 428 -3.12 -2.42 -9.65
N PRO A 429 -2.80 -2.47 -10.95
CA PRO A 429 -1.75 -3.35 -11.47
C PRO A 429 -0.40 -2.61 -11.51
N ASP A 430 0.64 -3.14 -10.86
CA ASP A 430 2.00 -2.52 -10.81
C ASP A 430 2.72 -2.49 -12.17
N HIS A 431 2.05 -2.83 -13.27
CA HIS A 431 2.58 -2.77 -14.64
C HIS A 431 1.69 -1.96 -15.60
N SER A 432 0.59 -1.36 -15.12
CA SER A 432 -0.23 -0.49 -15.97
C SER A 432 0.51 0.82 -16.26
N ALA A 433 0.86 1.04 -17.53
CA ALA A 433 1.47 2.29 -17.97
C ALA A 433 0.59 3.51 -17.66
N VAL A 434 -0.74 3.38 -17.81
CA VAL A 434 -1.71 4.44 -17.49
C VAL A 434 -1.66 4.79 -16.00
N CYS A 435 -1.66 3.78 -15.12
CA CYS A 435 -1.53 3.99 -13.67
C CYS A 435 -0.20 4.64 -13.32
N HIS A 436 0.92 4.17 -13.88
CA HIS A 436 2.25 4.74 -13.64
C HIS A 436 2.36 6.18 -14.12
N ILE A 437 1.85 6.50 -15.31
CA ILE A 437 1.82 7.87 -15.84
C ILE A 437 1.04 8.79 -14.89
N PHE A 438 -0.12 8.35 -14.39
CA PHE A 438 -0.86 9.11 -13.39
C PHE A 438 -0.09 9.25 -12.06
N ILE A 439 0.43 8.15 -11.52
CA ILE A 439 1.12 8.11 -10.23
C ILE A 439 2.41 8.95 -10.25
N GLU A 440 3.26 8.79 -11.26
CA GLU A 440 4.54 9.52 -11.38
C GLU A 440 4.35 10.98 -11.81
N SER A 441 3.53 11.24 -12.84
CA SER A 441 3.48 12.56 -13.51
C SER A 441 2.22 13.38 -13.22
N GLY A 442 1.18 12.78 -12.64
CA GLY A 442 -0.12 13.43 -12.42
C GLY A 442 -0.91 13.67 -13.72
N LEU A 443 -0.60 12.96 -14.80
CA LEU A 443 -1.31 13.04 -16.08
C LEU A 443 -2.38 11.94 -16.19
N GLY A 444 -3.59 12.33 -16.56
CA GLY A 444 -4.78 11.45 -16.63
C GLY A 444 -5.83 11.82 -15.60
N ASP A 445 -7.10 11.50 -15.88
CA ASP A 445 -8.19 11.57 -14.91
C ASP A 445 -8.33 10.19 -14.24
N PRO A 446 -8.15 10.06 -12.91
CA PRO A 446 -8.24 8.76 -12.25
C PRO A 446 -9.63 8.12 -12.40
N ILE A 447 -10.70 8.88 -12.62
CA ILE A 447 -12.05 8.35 -12.88
C ILE A 447 -12.12 7.70 -14.27
N GLU A 448 -11.49 8.30 -15.29
CA GLU A 448 -11.40 7.68 -16.62
C GLU A 448 -10.57 6.39 -16.57
N ILE A 449 -9.47 6.39 -15.81
CA ILE A 449 -8.64 5.20 -15.57
C ILE A 449 -9.48 4.07 -14.93
N VAL A 450 -10.24 4.37 -13.87
CA VAL A 450 -11.10 3.36 -13.22
C VAL A 450 -12.15 2.80 -14.17
N LYS A 451 -12.78 3.64 -15.01
CA LYS A 451 -13.75 3.19 -16.04
C LYS A 451 -13.11 2.28 -17.10
N GLU A 452 -11.87 2.55 -17.49
CA GLU A 452 -11.09 1.69 -18.37
C GLU A 452 -10.83 0.32 -17.71
N PHE A 453 -10.45 0.29 -16.44
CA PHE A 453 -10.27 -0.97 -15.70
C PHE A 453 -11.57 -1.76 -15.48
N GLN A 454 -12.71 -1.08 -15.24
CA GLN A 454 -14.03 -1.72 -15.22
C GLN A 454 -14.31 -2.43 -16.56
N ALA A 455 -14.04 -1.75 -17.69
CA ALA A 455 -14.21 -2.31 -19.02
C ALA A 455 -13.32 -3.54 -19.26
N VAL A 456 -12.05 -3.49 -18.83
CA VAL A 456 -11.08 -4.59 -19.02
C VAL A 456 -11.37 -5.80 -18.12
N ASP A 457 -11.67 -5.64 -16.82
CA ASP A 457 -12.00 -6.82 -15.98
C ASP A 457 -13.38 -7.39 -16.36
N TRP A 458 -14.34 -6.56 -16.79
CA TRP A 458 -15.61 -7.04 -17.35
C TRP A 458 -15.38 -7.87 -18.62
N LEU A 459 -14.60 -7.37 -19.58
CA LEU A 459 -14.21 -8.13 -20.78
C LEU A 459 -13.59 -9.48 -20.37
N HIS A 460 -12.56 -9.45 -19.52
CA HIS A 460 -11.88 -10.66 -19.06
C HIS A 460 -12.82 -11.63 -18.31
N TRP A 461 -13.83 -11.14 -17.59
CA TRP A 461 -14.79 -11.97 -16.86
C TRP A 461 -15.89 -12.55 -17.75
N CYS A 462 -16.36 -11.80 -18.75
CA CYS A 462 -17.47 -12.17 -19.63
C CYS A 462 -17.06 -12.96 -20.88
N THR A 463 -15.87 -12.71 -21.44
CA THR A 463 -15.51 -13.16 -22.80
C THR A 463 -14.33 -14.14 -22.83
N ASP A 464 -13.78 -14.53 -21.68
CA ASP A 464 -12.49 -15.23 -21.53
C ASP A 464 -11.29 -14.47 -22.18
N TYR A 465 -11.45 -13.19 -22.59
CA TYR A 465 -10.35 -12.31 -23.07
C TYR A 465 -9.23 -12.25 -22.02
N ASP A 466 -8.00 -12.54 -22.44
CA ASP A 466 -6.82 -12.53 -21.56
C ASP A 466 -5.90 -11.38 -21.97
N PRO A 467 -5.85 -10.28 -21.19
CA PRO A 467 -4.98 -9.13 -21.49
C PRO A 467 -3.50 -9.49 -21.59
N SER A 468 -3.05 -10.62 -21.03
CA SER A 468 -1.65 -11.07 -21.10
C SER A 468 -1.27 -11.73 -22.42
N LEU A 469 -2.26 -12.03 -23.29
CA LEU A 469 -2.00 -12.49 -24.66
C LEU A 469 -1.60 -11.34 -25.60
N ASN A 470 -1.93 -10.10 -25.26
CA ASN A 470 -1.29 -8.92 -25.85
C ASN A 470 0.15 -8.87 -25.36
N LYS A 471 1.05 -9.51 -26.12
CA LYS A 471 2.50 -9.54 -25.86
C LYS A 471 3.21 -8.26 -26.24
N ALA A 472 2.50 -7.30 -26.85
CA ALA A 472 2.88 -5.90 -26.75
C ALA A 472 3.04 -5.59 -25.26
N GLN A 473 4.28 -5.33 -24.82
CA GLN A 473 4.48 -4.72 -23.51
C GLN A 473 3.64 -3.44 -23.45
N PRO A 474 3.17 -2.99 -22.28
CA PRO A 474 2.58 -1.66 -22.14
C PRO A 474 3.67 -0.59 -22.31
N LYS A 475 4.17 -0.44 -23.55
CA LYS A 475 5.04 0.63 -24.03
C LYS A 475 4.22 1.91 -23.99
N GLN A 476 4.16 2.54 -22.83
CA GLN A 476 3.62 3.88 -22.63
C GLN A 476 2.33 4.14 -23.41
N VAL A 477 1.17 3.76 -22.83
CA VAL A 477 -0.11 4.35 -23.25
C VAL A 477 0.03 5.87 -23.13
N ARG A 478 0.41 6.51 -24.24
CA ARG A 478 0.23 7.93 -24.43
C ARG A 478 -1.26 8.08 -24.64
N CYS A 479 -2.00 8.16 -23.53
CA CYS A 479 -3.31 8.79 -23.52
C CYS A 479 -3.22 9.99 -24.46
N CYS A 480 -4.07 10.01 -25.49
CA CYS A 480 -4.06 11.01 -26.55
C CYS A 480 -4.56 12.37 -26.05
N LEU A 481 -3.96 12.86 -24.95
CA LEU A 481 -3.96 14.23 -24.53
C LEU A 481 -3.46 15.06 -25.69
N ARG A 482 -4.41 15.76 -26.33
CA ARG A 482 -4.16 16.95 -27.14
C ARG A 482 -3.61 18.06 -26.24
N ILE A 483 -2.42 17.85 -25.69
CA ILE A 483 -1.67 18.87 -24.96
C ILE A 483 -1.42 19.99 -25.96
N SER A 484 -2.19 21.06 -25.80
CA SER A 484 -2.09 22.27 -26.59
C SER A 484 -0.79 22.98 -26.22
N ARG A 485 0.34 22.47 -26.72
CA ARG A 485 1.68 23.01 -26.48
C ARG A 485 1.80 24.40 -27.10
N THR A 486 1.37 25.42 -26.36
CA THR A 486 1.74 26.83 -26.54
C THR A 486 3.24 26.95 -26.33
N ARG A 487 4.00 26.70 -27.40
CA ARG A 487 5.45 26.58 -27.39
C ARG A 487 6.09 27.96 -27.24
N GLY A 488 6.32 28.37 -25.98
CA GLY A 488 7.14 29.53 -25.66
C GLY A 488 8.53 29.40 -26.28
N ALA A 489 8.98 30.44 -26.97
CA ALA A 489 10.22 30.39 -27.75
C ALA A 489 11.46 30.53 -26.86
N LEU A 490 12.38 29.56 -26.96
CA LEU A 490 13.75 29.68 -26.43
C LEU A 490 14.73 29.32 -27.54
N THR A 491 15.58 30.28 -27.86
CA THR A 491 16.54 30.20 -28.97
C THR A 491 17.91 29.75 -28.49
N SER A 492 18.37 28.59 -28.96
CA SER A 492 19.81 28.32 -29.10
C SER A 492 20.05 27.58 -30.42
N ARG A 493 20.94 28.14 -31.24
CA ARG A 493 21.05 27.84 -32.68
C ARG A 493 22.46 27.32 -32.97
N GLY A 494 22.68 26.00 -32.94
CA GLY A 494 24.04 25.48 -33.11
C GLY A 494 24.34 23.98 -33.15
N ALA A 495 23.36 23.05 -33.16
CA ALA A 495 23.68 21.60 -33.23
C ALA A 495 22.62 20.71 -33.93
N VAL A 496 21.56 21.30 -34.51
CA VAL A 496 20.27 20.60 -34.63
C VAL A 496 20.09 19.74 -35.91
N ARG A 497 20.91 19.91 -36.95
CA ARG A 497 20.50 19.46 -38.31
C ARG A 497 20.66 17.97 -38.65
N VAL A 498 21.51 17.22 -37.93
CA VAL A 498 21.68 15.77 -38.15
C VAL A 498 20.86 14.96 -37.14
N ALA A 499 20.85 15.40 -35.87
CA ALA A 499 19.99 14.80 -34.84
C ALA A 499 18.49 14.92 -35.18
N ALA A 500 18.05 16.01 -35.84
CA ALA A 500 16.65 16.17 -36.23
C ALA A 500 16.20 15.21 -37.35
N MET A 501 17.08 14.78 -38.26
CA MET A 501 16.69 13.82 -39.32
C MET A 501 16.63 12.40 -38.79
N ASN A 502 17.60 11.96 -37.98
CA ASN A 502 17.52 10.64 -37.32
C ASN A 502 16.34 10.57 -36.35
N LYS A 503 16.02 11.67 -35.65
CA LYS A 503 14.84 11.75 -34.79
C LYS A 503 13.53 11.69 -35.57
N ALA A 504 13.41 12.41 -36.69
CA ALA A 504 12.21 12.34 -37.53
C ALA A 504 11.96 10.93 -38.11
N VAL A 505 13.01 10.26 -38.59
CA VAL A 505 12.89 8.88 -39.13
C VAL A 505 12.57 7.86 -38.03
N GLN A 506 13.08 8.05 -36.80
CA GLN A 506 12.69 7.21 -35.66
C GLN A 506 11.26 7.50 -35.16
N GLU A 507 10.81 8.76 -35.18
CA GLU A 507 9.44 9.13 -34.82
C GLU A 507 8.42 8.62 -35.88
N GLU A 508 8.76 8.65 -37.18
CA GLU A 508 7.89 8.07 -38.23
C GLU A 508 7.78 6.54 -38.13
N THR A 509 8.90 5.82 -37.98
CA THR A 509 8.89 4.34 -37.89
C THR A 509 8.23 3.79 -36.61
N THR A 510 8.27 4.52 -35.49
CA THR A 510 7.56 4.09 -34.27
C THR A 510 6.05 4.35 -34.33
N THR A 511 5.59 5.33 -35.13
CA THR A 511 4.15 5.63 -35.24
C THR A 511 3.42 4.57 -36.06
N GLU A 512 4.02 4.04 -37.12
CA GLU A 512 3.41 2.97 -37.93
C GLU A 512 3.31 1.64 -37.14
N GLU A 513 4.32 1.30 -36.32
CA GLU A 513 4.26 0.12 -35.42
C GLU A 513 3.21 0.31 -34.30
N GLU A 514 3.04 1.52 -33.76
CA GLU A 514 2.04 1.84 -32.73
C GLU A 514 0.60 1.75 -33.29
N GLU A 515 0.34 2.22 -34.51
CA GLU A 515 -0.99 2.12 -35.15
C GLU A 515 -1.38 0.65 -35.46
N GLU A 516 -0.42 -0.20 -35.89
CA GLU A 516 -0.67 -1.64 -36.13
C GLU A 516 -0.93 -2.42 -34.83
N GLU A 517 -0.19 -2.14 -33.74
CA GLU A 517 -0.43 -2.75 -32.42
C GLU A 517 -1.83 -2.36 -31.84
N GLU A 518 -2.30 -1.11 -32.05
CA GLU A 518 -3.64 -0.67 -31.62
C GLU A 518 -4.79 -1.33 -32.42
N GLU A 519 -4.63 -1.50 -33.74
CA GLU A 519 -5.61 -2.20 -34.58
C GLU A 519 -5.72 -3.69 -34.20
N GLU A 520 -4.60 -4.40 -33.97
CA GLU A 520 -4.62 -5.79 -33.49
C GLU A 520 -5.31 -5.93 -32.13
N GLU A 521 -5.11 -5.00 -31.19
CA GLU A 521 -5.78 -5.05 -29.89
C GLU A 521 -7.30 -4.82 -30.02
N GLU A 522 -7.75 -3.90 -30.87
CA GLU A 522 -9.17 -3.67 -31.10
C GLU A 522 -9.83 -4.88 -31.77
N ASP A 523 -9.18 -5.51 -32.75
CA ASP A 523 -9.68 -6.73 -33.39
C ASP A 523 -9.81 -7.91 -32.41
N HIS A 524 -8.84 -8.11 -31.51
CA HIS A 524 -8.93 -9.13 -30.46
C HIS A 524 -10.08 -8.85 -29.47
N LYS A 525 -10.31 -7.59 -29.09
CA LYS A 525 -11.46 -7.20 -28.25
C LYS A 525 -12.79 -7.46 -28.98
N MET A 526 -12.87 -7.10 -30.26
CA MET A 526 -14.06 -7.30 -31.09
C MET A 526 -14.39 -8.78 -31.29
N ALA A 527 -13.39 -9.64 -31.50
CA ALA A 527 -13.58 -11.08 -31.58
C ALA A 527 -14.12 -11.68 -30.27
N ALA A 528 -13.62 -11.22 -29.12
CA ALA A 528 -14.10 -11.69 -27.82
C ALA A 528 -15.53 -11.20 -27.51
N LEU A 529 -15.89 -9.98 -27.91
CA LEU A 529 -17.25 -9.46 -27.82
C LEU A 529 -18.23 -10.21 -28.74
N ASP A 530 -17.78 -10.63 -29.93
CA ASP A 530 -18.54 -11.47 -30.86
C ASP A 530 -18.88 -12.85 -30.25
N ASP A 531 -17.91 -13.50 -29.63
CA ASP A 531 -18.11 -14.78 -28.94
C ASP A 531 -19.07 -14.63 -27.73
N TRP A 532 -19.01 -13.50 -27.03
CA TRP A 532 -19.96 -13.17 -25.94
C TRP A 532 -21.39 -12.97 -26.45
N PHE A 533 -21.59 -12.28 -27.58
CA PHE A 533 -22.90 -12.19 -28.22
C PHE A 533 -23.43 -13.57 -28.65
N ALA A 534 -22.58 -14.41 -29.24
CA ALA A 534 -22.95 -15.79 -29.57
C ALA A 534 -23.41 -16.56 -28.31
N HIS A 535 -22.65 -16.48 -27.22
CA HIS A 535 -23.01 -17.07 -25.93
C HIS A 535 -24.36 -16.56 -25.39
N ARG A 536 -24.65 -15.25 -25.47
CA ARG A 536 -25.95 -14.69 -25.08
C ARG A 536 -27.10 -15.27 -25.90
N PHE A 537 -26.93 -15.36 -27.22
CA PHE A 537 -27.95 -15.88 -28.13
C PHE A 537 -28.20 -17.39 -27.94
N GLU A 538 -27.18 -18.16 -27.56
CA GLU A 538 -27.32 -19.55 -27.11
C GLU A 538 -28.18 -19.68 -25.85
N HIS A 539 -28.09 -18.71 -24.92
CA HIS A 539 -28.84 -18.67 -23.66
C HIS A 539 -30.22 -18.00 -23.77
N GLY A 540 -30.65 -17.59 -24.97
CA GLY A 540 -31.95 -16.93 -25.17
C GLY A 540 -31.97 -15.43 -24.85
N ILE A 541 -30.82 -14.83 -24.54
CA ILE A 541 -30.70 -13.43 -24.12
C ILE A 541 -30.57 -12.54 -25.36
N TYR A 542 -31.71 -12.30 -26.01
CA TYR A 542 -31.82 -11.51 -27.25
C TYR A 542 -32.09 -10.02 -27.03
N ARG A 543 -32.29 -9.57 -25.78
CA ARG A 543 -32.55 -8.15 -25.48
C ARG A 543 -31.30 -7.30 -25.76
N PRO A 544 -31.44 -6.03 -26.21
CA PRO A 544 -30.32 -5.10 -26.36
C PRO A 544 -29.59 -4.94 -25.02
N TYR A 545 -28.26 -5.03 -25.04
CA TYR A 545 -27.43 -5.02 -23.82
C TYR A 545 -27.60 -3.77 -22.94
N LYS A 546 -28.01 -2.64 -23.54
CA LYS A 546 -28.35 -1.38 -22.85
C LYS A 546 -29.60 -1.49 -21.96
N LEU A 547 -30.46 -2.47 -22.24
CA LEU A 547 -31.71 -2.76 -21.52
C LEU A 547 -31.61 -3.98 -20.61
N ASP A 548 -30.40 -4.52 -20.41
CA ASP A 548 -30.18 -5.56 -19.42
C ASP A 548 -30.41 -5.02 -18.00
N PRO A 549 -30.90 -5.87 -17.07
CA PRO A 549 -30.90 -5.57 -15.64
C PRO A 549 -29.48 -5.21 -15.16
N GLU A 550 -29.38 -4.58 -13.99
CA GLU A 550 -28.10 -4.23 -13.34
C GLU A 550 -27.40 -5.46 -12.72
N ASP A 551 -27.32 -6.52 -13.52
CA ASP A 551 -26.55 -7.73 -13.24
C ASP A 551 -25.06 -7.50 -13.57
N PRO A 552 -24.13 -8.26 -12.94
CA PRO A 552 -22.70 -8.18 -13.26
C PRO A 552 -22.35 -8.58 -14.70
N GLU A 553 -23.30 -9.17 -15.45
CA GLU A 553 -23.14 -9.47 -16.88
C GLU A 553 -23.41 -8.27 -17.80
N LYS A 554 -24.01 -7.17 -17.28
CA LYS A 554 -24.24 -5.94 -18.04
C LYS A 554 -22.91 -5.26 -18.36
N PRO A 555 -22.62 -4.92 -19.63
CA PRO A 555 -21.39 -4.24 -20.00
C PRO A 555 -21.33 -2.82 -19.41
N PRO A 556 -20.19 -2.38 -18.85
CA PRO A 556 -20.02 -0.99 -18.42
C PRO A 556 -20.03 -0.04 -19.62
N GLU A 557 -20.41 1.22 -19.40
CA GLU A 557 -20.66 2.19 -20.47
C GLU A 557 -19.46 2.39 -21.43
N GLY A 558 -18.22 2.26 -20.92
CA GLY A 558 -17.00 2.35 -21.73
C GLY A 558 -16.87 1.27 -22.82
N VAL A 559 -17.55 0.13 -22.67
CA VAL A 559 -17.55 -0.96 -23.67
C VAL A 559 -18.67 -0.77 -24.72
N TRP A 560 -19.65 0.10 -24.45
CA TRP A 560 -20.80 0.29 -25.35
C TRP A 560 -20.41 0.78 -26.76
N PRO A 561 -19.42 1.67 -26.97
CA PRO A 561 -18.98 2.06 -28.30
C PRO A 561 -18.39 0.92 -29.12
N LEU A 562 -17.78 -0.09 -28.50
CA LEU A 562 -17.29 -1.29 -29.19
C LEU A 562 -18.46 -2.21 -29.55
N LEU A 563 -19.38 -2.43 -28.60
CA LEU A 563 -20.60 -3.22 -28.83
C LEU A 563 -21.50 -2.62 -29.91
N ASP A 564 -21.59 -1.29 -30.02
CA ASP A 564 -22.36 -0.58 -31.06
C ASP A 564 -21.73 -0.70 -32.46
N ARG A 565 -20.45 -1.06 -32.58
CA ARG A 565 -19.84 -1.43 -33.88
C ARG A 565 -20.26 -2.82 -34.35
N ILE A 566 -20.70 -3.69 -33.43
CA ILE A 566 -21.21 -5.02 -33.76
C ILE A 566 -22.66 -4.86 -34.24
N ASP A 567 -22.90 -5.16 -35.52
CA ASP A 567 -24.26 -5.25 -36.07
C ASP A 567 -25.00 -6.45 -35.44
N THR A 568 -25.61 -6.18 -34.30
CA THR A 568 -26.39 -7.15 -33.51
C THR A 568 -27.52 -7.76 -34.32
N GLY A 569 -28.17 -6.99 -35.20
CA GLY A 569 -29.19 -7.50 -36.13
C GLY A 569 -28.61 -8.54 -37.09
N HIS A 570 -27.44 -8.27 -37.68
CA HIS A 570 -26.72 -9.24 -38.53
C HIS A 570 -26.23 -10.46 -37.75
N LYS A 571 -25.76 -10.31 -36.49
CA LYS A 571 -25.34 -11.44 -35.66
C LYS A 571 -26.53 -12.32 -35.25
N MET A 572 -27.66 -11.73 -34.87
CA MET A 572 -28.91 -12.46 -34.62
C MET A 572 -29.41 -13.18 -35.87
N LEU A 573 -29.30 -12.55 -37.04
CA LEU A 573 -29.62 -13.15 -38.34
C LEU A 573 -28.71 -14.35 -38.65
N LYS A 574 -27.40 -14.23 -38.42
CA LYS A 574 -26.42 -15.31 -38.56
C LYS A 574 -26.76 -16.49 -37.64
N PHE A 575 -27.00 -16.21 -36.36
CA PHE A 575 -27.37 -17.22 -35.37
C PHE A 575 -28.70 -17.93 -35.71
N ALA A 576 -29.70 -17.21 -36.18
CA ALA A 576 -30.95 -17.80 -36.67
C ALA A 576 -30.75 -18.65 -37.93
N GLY A 577 -29.90 -18.20 -38.86
CA GLY A 577 -29.49 -18.99 -40.04
C GLY A 577 -28.78 -20.29 -39.65
N GLU A 578 -27.85 -20.24 -38.70
CA GLU A 578 -27.19 -21.42 -38.14
C GLU A 578 -28.17 -22.38 -37.44
N LYS A 579 -29.13 -21.86 -36.65
CA LYS A 579 -30.20 -22.68 -36.05
C LYS A 579 -31.01 -23.44 -37.11
N VAL A 580 -31.46 -22.74 -38.16
CA VAL A 580 -32.23 -23.36 -39.26
C VAL A 580 -31.39 -24.38 -40.03
N TYR A 581 -30.13 -24.06 -40.36
CA TYR A 581 -29.19 -24.99 -40.99
C TYR A 581 -29.03 -26.28 -40.16
N ARG A 582 -28.68 -26.16 -38.86
CA ARG A 582 -28.50 -27.31 -37.95
C ARG A 582 -29.79 -28.12 -37.77
N ALA A 583 -30.96 -27.49 -37.83
CA ALA A 583 -32.24 -28.19 -37.75
C ALA A 583 -32.53 -29.02 -39.02
N LEU A 584 -32.24 -28.48 -40.20
CA LEU A 584 -32.39 -29.19 -41.49
C LEU A 584 -31.39 -30.35 -41.61
N GLU A 585 -30.14 -30.13 -41.18
CA GLU A 585 -29.09 -31.16 -41.11
C GLU A 585 -29.50 -32.33 -40.21
N LYS A 586 -30.00 -32.04 -38.99
CA LYS A 586 -30.52 -33.05 -38.05
C LYS A 586 -31.67 -33.88 -38.63
N GLN A 587 -32.51 -33.30 -39.50
CA GLN A 587 -33.63 -34.00 -40.15
C GLN A 587 -33.19 -34.97 -41.26
N LYS A 588 -31.87 -35.11 -41.52
CA LYS A 588 -31.30 -35.94 -42.58
C LYS A 588 -31.80 -35.59 -43.99
N HIS A 589 -32.32 -34.37 -44.17
CA HIS A 589 -32.38 -33.79 -45.50
C HIS A 589 -30.93 -33.63 -45.96
N ILE A 590 -30.51 -34.48 -46.91
CA ILE A 590 -29.17 -34.39 -47.50
C ILE A 590 -29.08 -33.00 -48.12
N VAL A 591 -28.30 -32.11 -47.50
CA VAL A 591 -28.28 -30.68 -47.82
C VAL A 591 -27.50 -30.44 -49.12
N ARG A 592 -28.07 -30.90 -50.24
CA ARG A 592 -27.64 -30.48 -51.57
C ARG A 592 -28.13 -29.06 -51.78
N GLN A 593 -27.24 -28.20 -52.27
CA GLN A 593 -27.53 -26.79 -52.51
C GLN A 593 -28.76 -26.59 -53.44
N ASP A 594 -29.02 -27.54 -54.34
CA ASP A 594 -30.19 -27.59 -55.24
C ASP A 594 -31.52 -27.82 -54.53
N ASP A 595 -31.52 -28.47 -53.36
CA ASP A 595 -32.75 -28.78 -52.62
C ASP A 595 -33.15 -27.60 -51.73
N LEU A 596 -32.18 -26.92 -51.09
CA LEU A 596 -32.44 -25.65 -50.38
C LEU A 596 -33.02 -24.54 -51.28
N ARG A 597 -32.76 -24.59 -52.60
CA ARG A 597 -33.37 -23.67 -53.57
C ARG A 597 -34.86 -23.95 -53.86
N LYS A 598 -35.35 -25.15 -53.52
CA LYS A 598 -36.76 -25.57 -53.68
C LYS A 598 -37.54 -25.55 -52.37
N PHE A 599 -36.86 -25.38 -51.23
CA PHE A 599 -37.47 -25.25 -49.91
C PHE A 599 -38.06 -23.83 -49.72
N ASP A 600 -39.23 -23.60 -50.29
CA ASP A 600 -40.09 -22.46 -49.95
C ASP A 600 -40.72 -22.68 -48.56
N MET A 601 -39.90 -22.52 -47.52
CA MET A 601 -40.36 -22.62 -46.15
C MET A 601 -41.23 -21.41 -45.81
N ASN A 602 -42.52 -21.64 -45.58
CA ASN A 602 -43.44 -20.63 -45.05
C ASN A 602 -42.82 -19.98 -43.79
N LYS A 603 -42.93 -18.64 -43.67
CA LYS A 603 -42.50 -17.84 -42.51
C LYS A 603 -42.82 -18.49 -41.16
N ASN A 604 -43.99 -19.11 -41.01
CA ASN A 604 -44.38 -19.79 -39.76
C ASN A 604 -43.52 -21.03 -39.45
N HIS A 605 -43.02 -21.73 -40.47
CA HIS A 605 -42.13 -22.88 -40.30
C HIS A 605 -40.71 -22.43 -39.96
N VAL A 606 -40.19 -21.38 -40.62
CA VAL A 606 -38.90 -20.75 -40.24
C VAL A 606 -38.96 -20.25 -38.79
N ARG A 607 -40.05 -19.57 -38.40
CA ARG A 607 -40.31 -19.16 -37.02
C ARG A 607 -40.23 -20.34 -36.04
N ALA A 608 -40.92 -21.44 -36.34
CA ALA A 608 -40.90 -22.63 -35.48
C ALA A 608 -39.52 -23.28 -35.34
N LEU A 609 -38.62 -23.16 -36.33
CA LEU A 609 -37.25 -23.67 -36.23
C LEU A 609 -36.30 -22.71 -35.51
N VAL A 610 -36.46 -21.40 -35.67
CA VAL A 610 -35.64 -20.38 -34.99
C VAL A 610 -35.97 -20.32 -33.49
N ASP A 611 -37.26 -20.41 -33.14
CA ASP A 611 -37.75 -20.39 -31.77
C ASP A 611 -37.79 -21.78 -31.11
N ALA A 612 -37.30 -22.84 -31.79
CA ALA A 612 -37.21 -24.16 -31.18
C ALA A 612 -36.23 -24.16 -30.00
N ASP A 613 -36.67 -24.70 -28.87
CA ASP A 613 -35.84 -24.82 -27.67
C ASP A 613 -34.63 -25.72 -27.93
N ASN A 614 -33.43 -25.16 -27.72
CA ASN A 614 -32.14 -25.83 -27.99
C ASN A 614 -31.81 -27.02 -27.04
N VAL A 615 -32.78 -27.46 -26.22
CA VAL A 615 -32.68 -28.39 -25.07
C VAL A 615 -31.98 -29.74 -25.39
N THR A 616 -31.91 -30.14 -26.67
CA THR A 616 -31.29 -31.42 -27.08
C THR A 616 -29.84 -31.33 -27.55
N THR A 617 -29.22 -30.14 -27.62
CA THR A 617 -27.83 -30.01 -28.11
C THR A 617 -26.85 -29.87 -26.95
N ALA A 618 -26.35 -31.00 -26.43
CA ALA A 618 -25.39 -31.09 -25.33
C ALA A 618 -23.95 -30.61 -25.67
N PHE A 619 -23.81 -29.70 -26.62
CA PHE A 619 -22.55 -28.98 -26.87
C PHE A 619 -22.41 -27.84 -25.85
N SER A 620 -22.03 -28.23 -24.63
CA SER A 620 -21.51 -27.26 -23.66
C SER A 620 -20.23 -26.64 -24.22
N SER A 621 -20.32 -25.38 -24.65
CA SER A 621 -19.14 -24.53 -24.84
C SER A 621 -18.26 -24.56 -23.57
N ARG A 622 -16.95 -24.36 -23.72
CA ARG A 622 -16.02 -24.41 -22.56
C ARG A 622 -16.39 -23.37 -21.49
N ILE A 623 -16.87 -22.20 -21.92
CA ILE A 623 -17.40 -21.11 -21.09
C ILE A 623 -18.51 -21.63 -20.16
N GLY A 624 -19.52 -22.33 -20.70
CA GLY A 624 -20.64 -22.88 -19.93
C GLY A 624 -20.25 -23.89 -18.84
N ARG A 625 -19.11 -24.59 -18.97
CA ARG A 625 -18.63 -25.51 -17.92
C ARG A 625 -18.05 -24.80 -16.70
N ARG A 626 -17.59 -23.55 -16.85
CA ARG A 626 -16.94 -22.78 -15.78
C ARG A 626 -17.98 -22.15 -14.82
N LYS A 627 -19.13 -21.71 -15.35
CA LYS A 627 -20.19 -21.02 -14.59
C LYS A 627 -21.08 -21.92 -13.73
N ARG A 628 -21.30 -23.18 -14.12
CA ARG A 628 -22.22 -24.14 -13.45
C ARG A 628 -21.83 -24.60 -12.02
N ARG A 629 -20.79 -24.03 -11.40
CA ARG A 629 -20.29 -24.40 -10.06
C ARG A 629 -20.58 -23.38 -8.95
N LYS A 630 -21.25 -22.25 -9.22
CA LYS A 630 -21.44 -21.17 -8.22
C LYS A 630 -22.88 -20.83 -7.83
N THR A 631 -23.89 -21.35 -8.52
CA THR A 631 -25.31 -21.17 -8.18
C THR A 631 -25.93 -22.47 -7.72
N GLY A 632 -25.73 -22.78 -6.42
CA GLY A 632 -26.46 -23.82 -5.72
C GLY A 632 -27.68 -23.25 -4.99
N GLU A 633 -28.83 -23.91 -5.16
CA GLU A 633 -29.98 -23.95 -4.22
C GLU A 633 -30.43 -22.63 -3.56
N SER A 634 -31.31 -21.88 -4.23
CA SER A 634 -32.64 -21.47 -3.70
C SER A 634 -33.27 -20.39 -4.58
N GLY A 635 -34.57 -20.53 -4.87
CA GLY A 635 -35.33 -19.55 -5.65
C GLY A 635 -36.60 -20.17 -6.23
N GLU A 636 -37.76 -19.68 -5.79
CA GLU A 636 -39.05 -20.11 -6.33
C GLU A 636 -39.17 -19.78 -7.81
N VAL A 637 -39.81 -20.66 -8.58
CA VAL A 637 -40.15 -20.41 -9.98
C VAL A 637 -41.31 -19.41 -10.03
N GLY A 638 -40.99 -18.13 -9.89
CA GLY A 638 -41.89 -17.05 -10.29
C GLY A 638 -42.24 -17.21 -11.77
N GLU A 639 -43.48 -16.92 -12.14
CA GLU A 639 -43.94 -16.95 -13.53
C GLU A 639 -43.14 -15.94 -14.36
N THR A 640 -42.08 -16.42 -15.02
CA THR A 640 -41.23 -15.58 -15.86
C THR A 640 -42.05 -15.05 -17.02
N GLU A 641 -42.15 -13.73 -17.15
CA GLU A 641 -42.66 -13.10 -18.37
C GLU A 641 -41.99 -13.74 -19.59
N ASP A 642 -42.80 -14.28 -20.51
CA ASP A 642 -42.31 -15.02 -21.68
C ASP A 642 -41.20 -14.24 -22.39
N ALA A 643 -39.96 -14.74 -22.30
CA ALA A 643 -38.81 -14.07 -22.88
C ALA A 643 -39.04 -13.85 -24.39
N PRO A 644 -38.78 -12.63 -24.91
CA PRO A 644 -39.13 -12.29 -26.29
C PRO A 644 -38.43 -13.22 -27.27
N LYS A 645 -39.24 -13.96 -28.05
CA LYS A 645 -38.76 -14.97 -29.00
C LYS A 645 -37.90 -14.33 -30.08
N LEU A 646 -36.81 -15.00 -30.46
CA LEU A 646 -35.84 -14.53 -31.45
C LEU A 646 -36.51 -14.13 -32.77
N SER A 647 -37.49 -14.91 -33.24
CA SER A 647 -38.26 -14.58 -34.44
C SER A 647 -39.03 -13.25 -34.36
N THR A 648 -39.46 -12.85 -33.17
CA THR A 648 -40.26 -11.64 -32.94
C THR A 648 -39.38 -10.41 -32.95
N LEU A 649 -38.15 -10.52 -32.41
CA LEU A 649 -37.15 -9.47 -32.45
C LEU A 649 -36.59 -9.29 -33.88
N LEU A 650 -36.27 -10.39 -34.57
CA LEU A 650 -35.88 -10.33 -36.00
C LEU A 650 -36.97 -9.68 -36.88
N GLU A 651 -38.24 -9.89 -36.56
CA GLU A 651 -39.36 -9.25 -37.28
C GLU A 651 -39.51 -7.76 -36.99
N HIS A 652 -39.18 -7.34 -35.77
CA HIS A 652 -39.16 -5.94 -35.37
C HIS A 652 -37.98 -5.20 -36.02
N ASP A 653 -36.78 -5.78 -35.94
CA ASP A 653 -35.53 -5.10 -36.29
C ASP A 653 -35.20 -5.20 -37.80
N LEU A 654 -35.53 -6.32 -38.46
CA LEU A 654 -35.28 -6.55 -39.88
C LEU A 654 -36.54 -6.50 -40.75
N GLY A 655 -37.71 -6.28 -40.15
CA GLY A 655 -39.00 -6.16 -40.84
C GLY A 655 -39.63 -7.49 -41.26
N SER A 656 -40.71 -7.42 -42.07
CA SER A 656 -41.56 -8.57 -42.40
C SER A 656 -40.83 -9.75 -43.06
N ASP A 657 -39.73 -9.46 -43.76
CA ASP A 657 -39.06 -10.37 -44.68
C ASP A 657 -37.84 -11.05 -44.05
N TRP A 658 -37.62 -10.84 -42.74
CA TRP A 658 -36.55 -11.44 -41.94
C TRP A 658 -36.35 -12.95 -42.19
N HIS A 659 -37.45 -13.68 -42.38
CA HIS A 659 -37.45 -15.13 -42.63
C HIS A 659 -36.76 -15.51 -43.95
N LEU A 660 -36.86 -14.67 -44.99
CA LEU A 660 -36.14 -14.86 -46.25
C LEU A 660 -34.64 -14.60 -46.07
N MET A 661 -34.29 -13.59 -45.25
CA MET A 661 -32.90 -13.29 -44.90
C MET A 661 -32.27 -14.43 -44.09
N VAL A 662 -33.02 -15.04 -43.16
CA VAL A 662 -32.57 -16.22 -42.39
C VAL A 662 -32.35 -17.42 -43.32
N LEU A 663 -33.22 -17.65 -44.30
CA LEU A 663 -33.04 -18.70 -45.29
C LEU A 663 -31.85 -18.44 -46.24
N ASP A 664 -31.61 -17.19 -46.64
CA ASP A 664 -30.43 -16.81 -47.42
C ASP A 664 -29.14 -17.01 -46.61
N MET A 665 -29.14 -16.65 -45.32
CA MET A 665 -28.03 -16.89 -44.42
C MET A 665 -27.78 -18.39 -44.19
N ALA A 666 -28.82 -19.19 -43.98
CA ALA A 666 -28.71 -20.64 -43.90
C ALA A 666 -28.19 -21.26 -45.21
N LYS A 667 -28.54 -20.72 -46.38
CA LYS A 667 -28.01 -21.13 -47.69
C LYS A 667 -26.54 -20.79 -47.89
N LYS A 668 -26.02 -19.74 -47.24
CA LYS A 668 -24.59 -19.35 -47.28
C LYS A 668 -23.68 -20.23 -46.43
N LEU A 669 -24.27 -21.05 -45.54
CA LEU A 669 -23.56 -22.06 -44.74
C LEU A 669 -23.37 -23.40 -45.48
N VAL A 670 -23.77 -23.48 -46.76
CA VAL A 670 -23.82 -24.70 -47.61
C VAL A 670 -23.06 -24.55 -48.93
#